data_AF-A0AAV6JHP7-F1
#
_entry.id   AF-A0AAV6JHP7-F1
#
_cell.length_a   1.000
_cell.length_b   1.000
_cell.length_c   1.000
_cell.angle_alpha   90.00
_cell.angle_beta   90.00
_cell.angle_gamma   90.00
#
_symmetry.space_group_name_H-M   'P 1'
#
loop_
_entity.id
_entity.type
_entity.pdbx_description
1 polymer ?
#
loop_
_entity_poly.entity_id
_entity_poly.type
_entity_poly.pdbx_seq_one_letter_code
_entity_poly.pdbx_strand_id
1 'polypeptide(L)'
;MASSAIPPLLLLLSFLPFLPLYAAASNVTLGSSLSTTGDNPSSWVSPSGDFAFGFRQLNNTNVFLLAIWYAQIPDQTIVWQANTNSPVQAGSNIELTANGLNLTDPNSLTIWSAQQHSTISYGAMLDTGNFILSGTNTYVYVWQSFDYPTDTILPTQILPLGGMLYSKLSATNYTKGRFELHFMNGDLQLNPVAWPTETQYSSYYSSGTANPNSSLSGFQLVFNQSGDVYILLGNGSNFQLWQNIFRNSNNYYRATLDFDGVFREYACAKSSDGNQRWSVVGYIPDDICSDLTNEEYGSGACGYNSYCVANGASISCYCPPGFSYIDPNNENGGCAPDFPPNCEVDNGTSNPEDVYDLIELQDINFPFGDYDQLGPYNSTQCGQACLRDCNCVVSIFNGSYCWKKRLPMSNGRRETALAFVKVMKGIVSSDPISNSKHDKKVIWLSVLFGSSGLFNILLLGVISLMVFSRRQRKSRKDINDPSVFETNLHVFTFEELKKATEEFKEELGRGSFGIVYKGVVKYGSKTQVAVKKLDKLSQEGEKEFKAEVTAIGRTHHKNLVQLLGYCCEGPHRILVYEFMSNGSLANFLFGIPRPDWYQRVQVALGIARGLVYLHEECTTPIIHCDIKPQNILIDELFIPRISDFGLAKSLELNQTRTHTGIRGTRGYIAPEWFRNVPVTVKVDVYSFGVMLLEIICCRKSVAQEFEDEERAILTDWAYDCFREGTLDTLVENDDAAMNDIKTLQRWVMTAIWCVQEDPLQRPAMSTVLRMLEGYVEVPSPI
;
A
#
# COMPACT_ATOMS: atom_id res chain seq x y z
N MET A 1 5.31 73.03 -40.70
CA MET A 1 5.19 73.11 -39.22
C MET A 1 5.21 71.69 -38.68
N ALA A 2 5.69 71.48 -37.45
CA ALA A 2 6.19 70.17 -37.02
C ALA A 2 5.10 69.11 -36.79
N SER A 3 5.48 67.85 -37.05
CA SER A 3 4.77 66.66 -36.59
C SER A 3 5.17 66.33 -35.15
N SER A 4 4.22 65.89 -34.33
CA SER A 4 4.51 65.25 -33.04
C SER A 4 3.41 64.24 -32.71
N ALA A 5 3.71 62.95 -32.85
CA ALA A 5 2.87 61.86 -32.37
C ALA A 5 3.08 61.65 -30.86
N ILE A 6 2.01 61.32 -30.13
CA ILE A 6 2.04 60.86 -28.75
C ILE A 6 1.16 59.60 -28.68
N PRO A 7 1.68 58.44 -28.21
CA PRO A 7 0.94 57.17 -28.23
C PRO A 7 0.06 56.98 -26.99
N PRO A 8 -0.98 56.13 -27.05
CA PRO A 8 -1.80 55.75 -25.91
C PRO A 8 -1.13 54.63 -25.10
N LEU A 9 -0.64 54.94 -23.89
CA LEU A 9 -0.05 53.94 -22.99
C LEU A 9 -0.43 54.19 -21.51
N LEU A 10 -1.73 54.20 -21.21
CA LEU A 10 -2.22 54.54 -19.86
C LEU A 10 -3.46 53.72 -19.41
N LEU A 11 -3.63 52.51 -19.96
CA LEU A 11 -4.76 51.62 -19.66
C LEU A 11 -4.35 50.13 -19.59
N LEU A 12 -3.17 49.85 -19.04
CA LEU A 12 -2.61 48.48 -18.96
C LEU A 12 -1.71 48.26 -17.72
N LEU A 13 -2.11 48.81 -16.56
CA LEU A 13 -1.38 48.68 -15.28
C LEU A 13 -2.28 48.23 -14.09
N SER A 14 -3.43 47.63 -14.37
CA SER A 14 -4.38 47.11 -13.35
C SER A 14 -4.27 45.60 -13.09
N PHE A 15 -3.24 44.93 -13.62
CA PHE A 15 -2.95 43.52 -13.36
C PHE A 15 -1.44 43.31 -13.13
N LEU A 16 -0.94 43.81 -12.00
CA LEU A 16 0.27 43.28 -11.37
C LEU A 16 -0.17 42.45 -10.16
N PRO A 17 0.27 41.19 -10.02
CA PRO A 17 0.02 40.45 -8.78
C PRO A 17 0.77 41.16 -7.64
N PHE A 18 0.07 41.41 -6.53
CA PHE A 18 0.71 41.84 -5.30
C PHE A 18 1.65 40.73 -4.82
N LEU A 19 2.95 40.88 -5.07
CA LEU A 19 3.97 40.05 -4.44
C LEU A 19 3.96 40.33 -2.93
N PRO A 20 3.69 39.32 -2.07
CA PRO A 20 3.84 39.49 -0.64
C PRO A 20 5.30 39.85 -0.31
N LEU A 21 5.49 40.78 0.63
CA LEU A 21 6.78 41.02 1.26
C LEU A 21 7.11 39.82 2.17
N TYR A 22 7.65 38.76 1.58
CA TYR A 22 8.18 37.62 2.32
C TYR A 22 9.35 38.08 3.19
N ALA A 23 9.25 37.84 4.51
CA ALA A 23 10.42 37.83 5.37
C ALA A 23 11.40 36.78 4.82
N ALA A 24 12.68 37.14 4.70
CA ALA A 24 13.67 36.24 4.12
C ALA A 24 13.79 34.98 4.99
N ALA A 25 13.45 33.83 4.41
CA ALA A 25 13.48 32.56 5.13
C ALA A 25 14.91 32.22 5.59
N SER A 26 15.03 31.51 6.72
CA SER A 26 16.33 30.97 7.14
C SER A 26 16.71 29.81 6.24
N ASN A 27 17.42 30.13 5.16
CA ASN A 27 17.82 29.17 4.14
C ASN A 27 18.66 28.03 4.74
N VAL A 28 18.17 26.80 4.60
CA VAL A 28 18.91 25.56 4.80
C VAL A 28 19.97 25.47 3.71
N THR A 29 21.24 25.53 4.08
CA THR A 29 22.36 25.47 3.14
C THR A 29 22.70 24.03 2.74
N LEU A 30 23.32 23.85 1.57
CA LEU A 30 23.83 22.53 1.16
C LEU A 30 24.85 21.99 2.17
N GLY A 31 24.80 20.70 2.46
CA GLY A 31 25.58 20.03 3.52
C GLY A 31 25.01 20.20 4.93
N SER A 32 23.87 20.89 5.09
CA SER A 32 23.13 20.87 6.35
C SER A 32 22.38 19.55 6.50
N SER A 33 22.51 18.91 7.67
CA SER A 33 21.75 17.73 8.03
C SER A 33 21.09 17.84 9.39
N LEU A 34 20.09 16.99 9.62
CA LEU A 34 19.47 16.73 10.91
C LEU A 34 19.61 15.24 11.20
N SER A 35 19.86 14.86 12.46
CA SER A 35 19.96 13.45 12.89
C SER A 35 18.96 13.16 14.00
N THR A 36 18.59 11.89 14.11
CA THR A 36 17.85 11.32 15.25
C THR A 36 18.73 11.04 16.48
N THR A 37 20.04 11.30 16.40
CA THR A 37 20.99 11.10 17.52
C THR A 37 21.30 12.42 18.25
N GLY A 38 20.83 12.54 19.49
CA GLY A 38 21.09 13.69 20.38
C GLY A 38 19.91 14.01 21.31
N ASP A 39 20.15 14.76 22.39
CA ASP A 39 19.16 15.04 23.46
C ASP A 39 18.00 15.98 23.06
N ASN A 40 17.89 16.35 21.78
CA ASN A 40 16.68 16.87 21.13
C ASN A 40 16.83 16.68 19.61
N PRO A 41 15.82 16.18 18.88
CA PRO A 41 15.88 16.11 17.43
C PRO A 41 15.87 17.52 16.84
N SER A 42 17.00 17.91 16.24
CA SER A 42 17.15 19.18 15.54
C SER A 42 16.13 19.32 14.41
N SER A 43 15.59 20.53 14.19
CA SER A 43 14.62 20.83 13.13
C SER A 43 14.95 22.14 12.41
N TRP A 44 14.46 22.30 11.18
CA TRP A 44 14.48 23.54 10.42
C TRP A 44 13.14 24.26 10.60
N VAL A 45 13.18 25.42 11.26
CA VAL A 45 11.98 26.17 11.69
C VAL A 45 11.68 27.31 10.72
N SER A 46 10.40 27.63 10.52
CA SER A 46 9.96 28.77 9.70
C SER A 46 10.29 30.12 10.37
N PRO A 47 10.40 31.23 9.61
CA PRO A 47 10.69 32.57 10.17
C PRO A 47 9.78 33.04 11.30
N SER A 48 8.48 32.73 11.25
CA SER A 48 7.52 33.04 12.31
C SER A 48 7.64 32.12 13.54
N GLY A 49 8.35 31.00 13.40
CA GLY A 49 8.36 29.92 14.38
C GLY A 49 7.11 29.03 14.34
N ASP A 50 6.13 29.30 13.48
CA ASP A 50 4.84 28.59 13.46
C ASP A 50 4.99 27.12 13.03
N PHE A 51 5.89 26.85 12.08
CA PHE A 51 6.13 25.51 11.52
C PHE A 51 7.58 25.06 11.69
N ALA A 52 7.80 23.74 11.78
CA ALA A 52 9.13 23.15 11.72
C ALA A 52 9.14 21.86 10.88
N PHE A 53 10.25 21.62 10.19
CA PHE A 53 10.57 20.41 9.43
C PHE A 53 11.69 19.62 10.12
N GLY A 54 11.56 18.31 10.29
CA GLY A 54 12.60 17.48 10.92
C GLY A 54 12.07 16.14 11.44
N PHE A 55 12.76 15.57 12.43
CA PHE A 55 12.37 14.29 13.02
C PHE A 55 11.42 14.45 14.22
N ARG A 56 10.28 13.73 14.20
CA ARG A 56 9.35 13.59 15.33
C ARG A 56 9.38 12.18 15.87
N GLN A 57 9.73 12.01 17.14
CA GLN A 57 9.74 10.71 17.82
C GLN A 57 8.31 10.23 18.08
N LEU A 58 8.05 8.94 17.88
CA LEU A 58 6.75 8.32 18.14
C LEU A 58 6.73 7.64 19.52
N ASN A 59 5.76 7.99 20.37
CA ASN A 59 5.42 7.31 21.62
C ASN A 59 6.60 6.95 22.56
N ASN A 60 7.62 7.82 22.64
CA ASN A 60 8.87 7.59 23.40
C ASN A 60 9.65 6.31 22.99
N THR A 61 9.45 5.82 21.76
CA THR A 61 10.17 4.68 21.18
C THR A 61 11.40 5.13 20.39
N ASN A 62 12.28 4.22 19.98
CA ASN A 62 13.46 4.53 19.13
C ASN A 62 13.08 4.73 17.64
N VAL A 63 11.91 5.29 17.38
CA VAL A 63 11.26 5.36 16.06
C VAL A 63 10.77 6.78 15.79
N PHE A 64 11.02 7.28 14.58
CA PHE A 64 10.84 8.68 14.19
C PHE A 64 10.13 8.82 12.84
N LEU A 65 9.45 9.96 12.63
CA LEU A 65 8.94 10.39 11.33
C LEU A 65 9.71 11.62 10.84
N LEU A 66 10.05 11.68 9.56
CA LEU A 66 10.45 12.93 8.90
C LEU A 66 9.17 13.70 8.54
N ALA A 67 8.92 14.82 9.20
CA ALA A 67 7.62 15.48 9.21
C ALA A 67 7.70 17.02 9.16
N ILE A 68 6.57 17.66 8.86
CA ILE A 68 6.29 19.08 9.15
C ILE A 68 5.19 19.14 10.21
N TRP A 69 5.35 20.01 11.20
CA TRP A 69 4.35 20.22 12.26
C TRP A 69 4.23 21.67 12.68
N TYR A 70 3.12 22.00 13.35
CA TYR A 70 2.96 23.26 14.07
C TYR A 70 3.86 23.29 15.31
N ALA A 71 4.93 24.09 15.30
CA ALA A 71 5.96 24.09 16.33
C ALA A 71 5.57 24.84 17.61
N GLN A 72 4.64 25.80 17.53
CA GLN A 72 4.17 26.57 18.70
C GLN A 72 3.00 25.91 19.46
N ILE A 73 2.37 24.86 18.91
CA ILE A 73 1.26 24.16 19.56
C ILE A 73 1.84 23.05 20.47
N PRO A 74 1.38 22.88 21.73
CA PRO A 74 1.93 21.89 22.66
C PRO A 74 1.99 20.45 22.12
N ASP A 75 0.94 20.02 21.43
CA ASP A 75 0.85 18.67 20.85
C ASP A 75 1.76 18.47 19.61
N GLN A 76 2.35 19.55 19.09
CA GLN A 76 3.19 19.57 17.88
C GLN A 76 2.56 18.81 16.70
N THR A 77 1.35 19.23 16.34
CA THR A 77 0.48 18.56 15.35
C THR A 77 1.16 18.46 13.99
N ILE A 78 1.39 17.23 13.55
CA ILE A 78 1.97 16.90 12.24
C ILE A 78 0.93 17.15 11.13
N VAL A 79 1.37 17.83 10.07
CA VAL A 79 0.57 18.26 8.91
C VAL A 79 1.12 17.77 7.57
N TRP A 80 2.33 17.20 7.59
CA TRP A 80 2.95 16.54 6.44
C TRP A 80 3.97 15.53 6.93
N GLN A 81 4.17 14.44 6.20
CA GLN A 81 5.26 13.50 6.42
C GLN A 81 5.89 13.06 5.10
N ALA A 82 7.17 12.67 5.15
CA ALA A 82 7.79 12.00 4.03
C ALA A 82 7.09 10.65 3.79
N ASN A 83 6.84 10.31 2.51
CA ASN A 83 6.27 9.03 2.14
C ASN A 83 7.33 7.91 2.22
N THR A 84 7.70 7.57 3.46
CA THR A 84 8.51 6.41 3.82
C THR A 84 7.58 5.23 4.12
N ASN A 85 7.83 4.05 3.53
CA ASN A 85 7.01 2.84 3.75
C ASN A 85 6.88 2.41 5.22
N SER A 86 7.75 2.90 6.09
CA SER A 86 7.67 2.76 7.55
C SER A 86 8.40 3.92 8.22
N PRO A 87 8.07 4.25 9.49
CA PRO A 87 8.85 5.16 10.31
C PRO A 87 10.33 4.74 10.42
N VAL A 88 11.22 5.72 10.63
CA VAL A 88 12.68 5.52 10.61
C VAL A 88 13.25 5.24 12.01
N GLN A 89 14.40 4.58 12.07
CA GLN A 89 15.04 4.18 13.34
C GLN A 89 16.00 5.25 13.88
N ALA A 90 16.28 5.19 15.18
CA ALA A 90 17.40 5.93 15.79
C ALA A 90 18.72 5.66 15.06
N GLY A 91 19.43 6.72 14.69
CA GLY A 91 20.60 6.69 13.81
C GLY A 91 20.34 7.28 12.41
N SER A 92 19.08 7.40 11.97
CA SER A 92 18.72 8.07 10.71
C SER A 92 19.13 9.54 10.65
N ASN A 93 19.43 10.01 9.43
CA ASN A 93 19.90 11.34 9.10
C ASN A 93 19.21 11.87 7.83
N ILE A 94 18.89 13.16 7.78
CA ILE A 94 18.33 13.85 6.61
C ILE A 94 19.29 14.96 6.19
N GLU A 95 19.83 14.91 4.97
CA GLU A 95 20.83 15.87 4.47
C GLU A 95 20.36 16.58 3.20
N LEU A 96 20.52 17.91 3.16
CA LEU A 96 20.30 18.70 1.96
C LEU A 96 21.57 18.72 1.10
N THR A 97 21.51 18.11 -0.09
CA THR A 97 22.61 18.08 -1.06
C THR A 97 22.26 18.87 -2.32
N ALA A 98 23.25 19.15 -3.18
CA ALA A 98 23.03 19.80 -4.48
C ALA A 98 22.11 19.00 -5.43
N ASN A 99 21.93 17.70 -5.16
CA ASN A 99 21.17 16.74 -5.99
C ASN A 99 19.76 16.46 -5.45
N GLY A 100 19.48 16.85 -4.20
CA GLY A 100 18.25 16.45 -3.51
C GLY A 100 18.35 16.56 -1.99
N LEU A 101 17.20 16.54 -1.34
CA LEU A 101 17.10 16.30 0.10
C LEU A 101 17.00 14.78 0.33
N ASN A 102 18.01 14.16 0.94
CA ASN A 102 18.14 12.70 1.05
C ASN A 102 18.01 12.24 2.50
N LEU A 103 17.09 11.32 2.76
CA LEU A 103 16.88 10.65 4.06
C LEU A 103 17.60 9.30 4.05
N THR A 104 18.51 9.07 5.00
CA THR A 104 19.26 7.82 5.14
C THR A 104 18.89 7.09 6.44
N ASP A 105 19.01 5.76 6.40
CA ASP A 105 18.98 4.90 7.58
C ASP A 105 20.30 5.00 8.39
N PRO A 106 20.41 4.32 9.56
CA PRO A 106 21.64 4.29 10.35
C PRO A 106 22.86 3.67 9.61
N ASN A 107 22.63 2.88 8.57
CA ASN A 107 23.66 2.27 7.73
C ASN A 107 24.04 3.15 6.52
N SER A 108 23.55 4.40 6.48
CA SER A 108 23.74 5.37 5.37
C SER A 108 23.08 4.97 4.03
N LEU A 109 22.10 4.05 4.05
CA LEU A 109 21.28 3.71 2.89
C LEU A 109 20.17 4.74 2.71
N THR A 110 20.04 5.34 1.52
CA THR A 110 18.94 6.27 1.21
C THR A 110 17.59 5.55 1.17
N ILE A 111 16.68 5.93 2.07
CA ILE A 111 15.33 5.37 2.22
C ILE A 111 14.22 6.26 1.66
N TRP A 112 14.48 7.56 1.51
CA TRP A 112 13.60 8.52 0.82
C TRP A 112 14.42 9.69 0.28
N SER A 113 13.98 10.32 -0.81
CA SER A 113 14.61 11.54 -1.29
C SER A 113 13.70 12.42 -2.13
N ALA A 114 13.75 13.73 -1.90
CA ALA A 114 13.26 14.73 -2.87
C ALA A 114 14.38 15.04 -3.88
N GLN A 115 14.49 14.20 -4.91
CA GLN A 115 15.45 14.35 -6.02
C GLN A 115 14.76 14.87 -7.29
N GLN A 116 15.48 15.71 -8.04
CA GLN A 116 15.00 16.29 -9.30
C GLN A 116 16.15 16.63 -10.24
N HIS A 117 15.83 16.82 -11.52
CA HIS A 117 16.81 17.02 -12.60
C HIS A 117 17.52 18.39 -12.60
N SER A 118 17.38 19.20 -11.55
CA SER A 118 17.90 20.57 -11.48
C SER A 118 18.64 20.83 -10.15
N THR A 119 19.76 21.54 -10.24
CA THR A 119 20.66 21.75 -9.10
C THR A 119 20.02 22.63 -8.02
N ILE A 120 19.97 22.09 -6.80
CA ILE A 120 19.43 22.78 -5.63
C ILE A 120 20.47 23.76 -5.06
N SER A 121 20.01 24.92 -4.61
CA SER A 121 20.82 25.96 -3.98
C SER A 121 20.61 26.05 -2.47
N TYR A 122 19.35 25.95 -2.04
CA TYR A 122 18.96 25.96 -0.64
C TYR A 122 17.58 25.31 -0.45
N GLY A 123 17.29 24.87 0.76
CA GLY A 123 15.94 24.54 1.22
C GLY A 123 15.40 25.62 2.17
N ALA A 124 14.09 25.72 2.35
CA ALA A 124 13.51 26.63 3.33
C ALA A 124 12.17 26.12 3.86
N MET A 125 11.96 26.23 5.18
CA MET A 125 10.65 26.10 5.81
C MET A 125 9.95 27.46 5.74
N LEU A 126 8.83 27.56 5.01
CA LEU A 126 8.06 28.80 4.88
C LEU A 126 6.97 28.91 5.96
N ASP A 127 6.56 30.13 6.29
CA ASP A 127 5.49 30.42 7.27
C ASP A 127 4.09 29.99 6.80
N THR A 128 3.96 29.53 5.56
CA THR A 128 2.77 28.87 5.03
C THR A 128 2.67 27.40 5.45
N GLY A 129 3.73 26.81 5.99
CA GLY A 129 3.85 25.36 6.21
C GLY A 129 4.39 24.59 5.00
N ASN A 130 4.78 25.29 3.92
CA ASN A 130 5.43 24.70 2.75
C ASN A 130 6.95 24.59 2.96
N PHE A 131 7.53 23.39 2.86
CA PHE A 131 8.97 23.22 2.80
C PHE A 131 9.41 23.15 1.33
N ILE A 132 10.25 24.09 0.92
CA ILE A 132 10.65 24.26 -0.49
C ILE A 132 12.14 23.96 -0.69
N LEU A 133 12.48 23.50 -1.90
CA LEU A 133 13.86 23.42 -2.41
C LEU A 133 13.97 24.36 -3.62
N SER A 134 14.92 25.29 -3.59
CA SER A 134 15.06 26.35 -4.59
C SER A 134 16.33 26.20 -5.41
N GLY A 135 16.23 26.46 -6.71
CA GLY A 135 17.35 26.44 -7.67
C GLY A 135 17.98 27.83 -7.86
N THR A 136 19.12 27.89 -8.54
CA THR A 136 19.89 29.15 -8.63
C THR A 136 19.21 30.29 -9.40
N ASN A 137 18.24 30.00 -10.29
CA ASN A 137 17.69 30.94 -11.28
C ASN A 137 16.26 30.57 -11.75
N THR A 138 15.40 30.02 -10.88
CA THR A 138 14.03 29.62 -11.27
C THR A 138 12.97 30.45 -10.56
N TYR A 139 11.96 30.92 -11.31
CA TYR A 139 10.74 31.55 -10.77
C TYR A 139 9.80 30.55 -10.06
N VAL A 140 10.08 29.26 -10.22
CA VAL A 140 9.35 28.13 -9.63
C VAL A 140 10.32 27.39 -8.72
N TYR A 141 9.82 26.86 -7.60
CA TYR A 141 10.61 25.97 -6.75
C TYR A 141 11.01 24.71 -7.53
N VAL A 142 12.14 24.11 -7.17
CA VAL A 142 12.53 22.80 -7.71
C VAL A 142 11.53 21.77 -7.19
N TRP A 143 11.46 21.66 -5.86
CA TRP A 143 10.56 20.77 -5.13
C TRP A 143 9.82 21.58 -4.05
N GLN A 144 8.60 21.18 -3.70
CA GLN A 144 7.89 21.73 -2.55
C GLN A 144 6.99 20.67 -1.89
N SER A 145 6.85 20.70 -0.57
CA SER A 145 6.04 19.72 0.17
C SER A 145 4.55 19.82 -0.17
N PHE A 146 4.10 21.01 -0.59
CA PHE A 146 2.71 21.25 -1.01
C PHE A 146 2.26 20.46 -2.24
N ASP A 147 3.17 20.02 -3.11
CA ASP A 147 2.86 19.18 -4.27
C ASP A 147 2.69 17.69 -3.89
N TYR A 148 3.05 17.32 -2.67
CA TYR A 148 3.02 15.95 -2.14
C TYR A 148 2.29 15.90 -0.80
N PRO A 149 1.00 16.28 -0.73
CA PRO A 149 0.24 16.26 0.53
C PRO A 149 0.09 14.82 1.06
N THR A 150 -0.37 14.72 2.31
CA THR A 150 -0.55 13.42 3.00
C THR A 150 -2.00 13.28 3.45
N ASP A 151 -2.32 13.49 4.71
CA ASP A 151 -3.70 13.57 5.21
C ASP A 151 -4.25 15.00 5.22
N THR A 152 -3.38 16.00 5.16
CA THR A 152 -3.69 17.40 5.48
C THR A 152 -3.35 18.35 4.33
N ILE A 153 -4.18 19.37 4.15
CA ILE A 153 -3.89 20.60 3.40
C ILE A 153 -3.85 21.83 4.32
N LEU A 154 -3.05 22.82 3.95
CA LEU A 154 -2.82 24.06 4.71
C LEU A 154 -3.25 25.33 3.95
N PRO A 155 -3.49 26.45 4.63
CA PRO A 155 -3.72 27.74 3.98
C PRO A 155 -2.63 28.08 2.97
N THR A 156 -3.03 28.64 1.83
CA THR A 156 -2.25 28.85 0.59
C THR A 156 -1.94 27.59 -0.25
N GLN A 157 -2.32 26.40 0.19
CA GLN A 157 -2.18 25.17 -0.62
C GLN A 157 -3.35 25.00 -1.60
N ILE A 158 -3.05 24.34 -2.73
CA ILE A 158 -4.00 23.97 -3.77
C ILE A 158 -3.85 22.47 -4.01
N LEU A 159 -4.97 21.74 -4.06
CA LEU A 159 -5.04 20.36 -4.52
C LEU A 159 -5.60 20.37 -5.97
N PRO A 160 -4.78 20.11 -6.99
CA PRO A 160 -5.20 20.17 -8.39
C PRO A 160 -6.02 18.94 -8.81
N LEU A 161 -6.54 18.93 -10.04
CA LEU A 161 -7.05 17.71 -10.68
C LEU A 161 -6.01 16.58 -10.67
N GLY A 162 -6.44 15.40 -10.21
CA GLY A 162 -5.58 14.25 -9.95
C GLY A 162 -4.88 14.27 -8.59
N GLY A 163 -5.08 15.32 -7.78
CA GLY A 163 -4.60 15.40 -6.41
C GLY A 163 -5.40 14.50 -5.47
N MET A 164 -4.72 13.93 -4.48
CA MET A 164 -5.27 13.01 -3.50
C MET A 164 -4.71 13.27 -2.09
N LEU A 165 -5.53 13.04 -1.06
CA LEU A 165 -5.12 12.89 0.34
C LEU A 165 -5.46 11.47 0.81
N TYR A 166 -4.66 10.93 1.71
CA TYR A 166 -4.92 9.64 2.34
C TYR A 166 -4.96 9.80 3.86
N SER A 167 -5.94 9.16 4.48
CA SER A 167 -6.06 9.08 5.95
C SER A 167 -4.87 8.33 6.58
N LYS A 168 -4.66 8.57 7.87
CA LYS A 168 -3.81 7.72 8.73
C LYS A 168 -4.56 6.44 9.12
N LEU A 169 -3.85 5.38 9.51
CA LEU A 169 -4.50 4.13 9.95
C LEU A 169 -5.18 4.28 11.31
N SER A 170 -4.61 5.08 12.22
CA SER A 170 -5.23 5.47 13.49
C SER A 170 -4.63 6.79 14.00
N ALA A 171 -5.15 7.33 15.11
CA ALA A 171 -4.62 8.55 15.74
C ALA A 171 -3.11 8.50 16.04
N THR A 172 -2.57 7.31 16.31
CA THR A 172 -1.14 7.11 16.65
C THR A 172 -0.35 6.39 15.56
N ASN A 173 -1.01 5.80 14.55
CA ASN A 173 -0.34 5.08 13.47
C ASN A 173 -0.44 5.83 12.13
N TYR A 174 0.72 6.31 11.69
CA TYR A 174 0.91 7.20 10.55
C TYR A 174 1.06 6.48 9.20
N THR A 175 0.90 5.16 9.14
CA THR A 175 0.72 4.44 7.87
C THR A 175 -0.59 4.86 7.19
N LYS A 176 -0.72 4.62 5.88
CA LYS A 176 -1.98 4.83 5.16
C LYS A 176 -3.14 4.10 5.85
N GLY A 177 -4.30 4.76 5.90
CA GLY A 177 -5.56 4.26 6.45
C GLY A 177 -6.55 3.75 5.40
N ARG A 178 -7.81 3.61 5.81
CA ARG A 178 -8.90 3.03 4.99
C ARG A 178 -9.64 4.04 4.12
N PHE A 179 -9.27 5.32 4.15
CA PHE A 179 -10.00 6.39 3.47
C PHE A 179 -9.08 7.29 2.67
N GLU A 180 -9.54 7.71 1.49
CA GLU A 180 -8.86 8.66 0.62
C GLU A 180 -9.82 9.75 0.14
N LEU A 181 -9.29 10.96 -0.05
CA LEU A 181 -9.96 12.10 -0.68
C LEU A 181 -9.31 12.30 -2.04
N HIS A 182 -10.12 12.33 -3.10
CA HIS A 182 -9.66 12.48 -4.47
C HIS A 182 -10.31 13.69 -5.13
N PHE A 183 -9.54 14.44 -5.93
CA PHE A 183 -10.08 15.49 -6.78
C PHE A 183 -9.96 15.08 -8.26
N MET A 184 -10.97 14.36 -8.76
CA MET A 184 -10.96 13.71 -10.08
C MET A 184 -12.21 14.07 -10.88
N ASN A 185 -12.09 14.14 -12.22
CA ASN A 185 -13.19 14.45 -13.14
C ASN A 185 -13.96 15.76 -12.82
N GLY A 186 -13.31 16.66 -12.08
CA GLY A 186 -13.87 17.94 -11.62
C GLY A 186 -14.81 17.84 -10.41
N ASP A 187 -14.72 16.76 -9.64
CA ASP A 187 -15.45 16.52 -8.40
C ASP A 187 -14.49 16.15 -7.26
N LEU A 188 -14.80 16.60 -6.05
CA LEU A 188 -14.16 16.17 -4.82
C LEU A 188 -14.92 14.96 -4.26
N GLN A 189 -14.23 13.85 -4.09
CA GLN A 189 -14.81 12.57 -3.67
C GLN A 189 -14.09 12.03 -2.43
N LEU A 190 -14.85 11.42 -1.52
CA LEU A 190 -14.31 10.62 -0.42
C LEU A 190 -14.65 9.15 -0.66
N ASN A 191 -13.63 8.30 -0.61
CA ASN A 191 -13.73 6.89 -0.94
C ASN A 191 -13.12 6.03 0.16
N PRO A 192 -13.71 4.86 0.47
CA PRO A 192 -13.00 3.83 1.21
C PRO A 192 -11.99 3.14 0.28
N VAL A 193 -10.90 2.61 0.83
CA VAL A 193 -9.96 1.74 0.11
C VAL A 193 -9.88 0.36 0.75
N ALA A 194 -9.89 -0.66 -0.10
CA ALA A 194 -9.61 -2.03 0.29
C ALA A 194 -8.15 -2.16 0.74
N TRP A 195 -7.92 -2.49 2.01
CA TRP A 195 -6.57 -2.76 2.51
C TRP A 195 -6.26 -4.26 2.40
N PRO A 196 -5.07 -4.67 1.90
CA PRO A 196 -3.92 -3.88 1.48
C PRO A 196 -3.83 -3.67 -0.06
N THR A 197 -4.88 -3.95 -0.83
CA THR A 197 -4.84 -3.83 -2.30
C THR A 197 -4.92 -2.39 -2.81
N GLU A 198 -5.12 -1.42 -1.90
CA GLU A 198 -5.38 0.00 -2.17
C GLU A 198 -6.48 0.22 -3.22
N THR A 199 -7.41 -0.75 -3.32
CA THR A 199 -8.48 -0.71 -4.33
C THR A 199 -9.59 0.21 -3.85
N GLN A 200 -9.77 1.32 -4.56
CA GLN A 200 -10.82 2.29 -4.28
C GLN A 200 -12.21 1.67 -4.43
N TYR A 201 -13.05 1.85 -3.40
CA TYR A 201 -14.47 1.53 -3.43
C TYR A 201 -15.30 2.78 -3.82
N SER A 202 -16.60 2.56 -4.08
CA SER A 202 -17.57 3.62 -4.36
C SER A 202 -17.51 4.76 -3.33
N SER A 203 -17.63 6.00 -3.80
CA SER A 203 -17.54 7.18 -2.94
C SER A 203 -18.75 7.29 -2.01
N TYR A 204 -18.49 7.59 -0.74
CA TYR A 204 -19.53 7.94 0.25
C TYR A 204 -19.78 9.45 0.34
N TYR A 205 -18.99 10.24 -0.38
CA TYR A 205 -19.22 11.67 -0.55
C TYR A 205 -18.81 12.09 -1.97
N SER A 206 -19.60 12.99 -2.55
CA SER A 206 -19.31 13.72 -3.79
C SER A 206 -19.72 15.18 -3.57
N SER A 207 -18.86 16.11 -3.98
CA SER A 207 -19.19 17.55 -3.94
C SER A 207 -20.22 17.98 -4.98
N GLY A 208 -20.51 17.12 -5.97
CA GLY A 208 -21.43 17.42 -7.07
C GLY A 208 -20.90 18.48 -8.04
N THR A 209 -19.59 18.76 -8.06
CA THR A 209 -19.01 19.81 -8.93
C THR A 209 -18.62 19.32 -10.32
N ALA A 210 -18.73 18.03 -10.61
CA ALA A 210 -18.61 17.52 -11.98
C ALA A 210 -19.81 18.00 -12.83
N ASN A 211 -19.52 18.43 -14.06
CA ASN A 211 -20.52 18.92 -15.00
C ASN A 211 -20.33 18.27 -16.38
N PRO A 212 -21.41 17.89 -17.10
CA PRO A 212 -21.32 17.36 -18.46
C PRO A 212 -20.55 18.28 -19.43
N ASN A 213 -20.54 19.59 -19.18
CA ASN A 213 -19.57 20.50 -19.76
C ASN A 213 -18.35 20.59 -18.85
N SER A 214 -17.24 19.96 -19.24
CA SER A 214 -15.99 19.96 -18.49
C SER A 214 -15.45 21.37 -18.20
N SER A 215 -15.76 22.36 -19.04
CA SER A 215 -15.36 23.77 -18.84
C SER A 215 -16.09 24.46 -17.67
N LEU A 216 -17.14 23.84 -17.12
CA LEU A 216 -17.90 24.32 -15.97
C LEU A 216 -17.66 23.48 -14.70
N SER A 217 -16.90 22.39 -14.80
CA SER A 217 -16.62 21.51 -13.67
C SER A 217 -15.62 22.13 -12.70
N GLY A 218 -15.44 21.53 -11.52
CA GLY A 218 -14.33 21.86 -10.63
C GLY A 218 -12.97 21.68 -11.31
N PHE A 219 -12.02 22.57 -11.02
CA PHE A 219 -10.65 22.51 -11.57
C PHE A 219 -9.57 22.35 -10.49
N GLN A 220 -9.81 22.83 -9.28
CA GLN A 220 -8.91 22.64 -8.14
C GLN A 220 -9.63 22.92 -6.82
N LEU A 221 -9.24 22.23 -5.76
CA LEU A 221 -9.60 22.57 -4.37
C LEU A 221 -8.55 23.57 -3.85
N VAL A 222 -9.00 24.71 -3.34
CA VAL A 222 -8.16 25.82 -2.86
C VAL A 222 -8.38 26.03 -1.38
N PHE A 223 -7.31 26.06 -0.61
CA PHE A 223 -7.31 26.58 0.76
C PHE A 223 -6.64 27.96 0.73
N ASN A 224 -7.43 29.03 0.84
CA ASN A 224 -6.89 30.38 0.70
C ASN A 224 -6.16 30.87 1.97
N GLN A 225 -5.48 32.01 1.89
CA GLN A 225 -4.76 32.60 3.02
C GLN A 225 -5.69 33.11 4.15
N SER A 226 -6.96 33.41 3.84
CA SER A 226 -7.98 33.82 4.82
C SER A 226 -8.50 32.66 5.67
N GLY A 227 -8.19 31.43 5.27
CA GLY A 227 -8.67 30.19 5.90
C GLY A 227 -9.87 29.55 5.20
N ASP A 228 -10.35 30.05 4.06
CA ASP A 228 -11.49 29.45 3.36
C ASP A 228 -11.06 28.29 2.46
N VAL A 229 -11.85 27.20 2.46
CA VAL A 229 -11.65 26.04 1.59
C VAL A 229 -12.82 25.92 0.61
N TYR A 230 -12.51 25.97 -0.68
CA TYR A 230 -13.50 25.94 -1.74
C TYR A 230 -12.95 25.27 -3.01
N ILE A 231 -13.86 24.70 -3.81
CA ILE A 231 -13.55 24.21 -5.15
C ILE A 231 -13.71 25.39 -6.12
N LEU A 232 -12.66 25.68 -6.89
CA LEU A 232 -12.73 26.65 -7.98
C LEU A 232 -13.31 25.98 -9.22
N LEU A 233 -14.45 26.47 -9.70
CA LEU A 233 -15.12 25.99 -10.92
C LEU A 233 -14.52 26.67 -12.16
N GLY A 234 -14.59 26.01 -13.32
CA GLY A 234 -14.03 26.52 -14.58
C GLY A 234 -14.63 27.84 -15.09
N ASN A 235 -15.80 28.25 -14.57
CA ASN A 235 -16.39 29.57 -14.82
C ASN A 235 -15.83 30.70 -13.92
N GLY A 236 -14.87 30.39 -13.02
CA GLY A 236 -14.28 31.33 -12.08
C GLY A 236 -15.08 31.56 -10.79
N SER A 237 -16.15 30.80 -10.54
CA SER A 237 -16.92 30.85 -9.28
C SER A 237 -16.40 29.83 -8.26
N ASN A 238 -16.62 30.12 -6.97
CA ASN A 238 -16.14 29.31 -5.85
C ASN A 238 -17.31 28.51 -5.25
N PHE A 239 -17.21 27.18 -5.27
CA PHE A 239 -18.08 26.30 -4.50
C PHE A 239 -17.48 26.08 -3.11
N GLN A 240 -18.08 26.68 -2.08
CA GLN A 240 -17.61 26.55 -0.69
C GLN A 240 -17.93 25.15 -0.16
N LEU A 241 -16.95 24.45 0.42
CA LEU A 241 -17.22 23.15 1.07
C LEU A 241 -18.08 23.29 2.33
N TRP A 242 -17.89 24.40 3.06
CA TRP A 242 -18.60 24.68 4.31
C TRP A 242 -19.17 26.09 4.30
N GLN A 243 -20.34 26.28 4.90
CA GLN A 243 -21.02 27.57 4.97
C GLN A 243 -20.80 28.23 6.33
N ASN A 244 -20.73 29.57 6.35
CA ASN A 244 -20.79 30.41 7.55
C ASN A 244 -19.68 30.21 8.61
N ILE A 245 -18.48 29.74 8.23
CA ILE A 245 -17.35 29.65 9.16
C ILE A 245 -16.80 31.05 9.48
N PHE A 246 -16.77 31.39 10.77
CA PHE A 246 -16.19 32.65 11.23
C PHE A 246 -14.65 32.61 11.19
N ARG A 247 -14.04 33.42 10.32
CA ARG A 247 -12.58 33.52 10.15
C ARG A 247 -11.96 34.50 11.15
N ASN A 248 -10.87 34.08 11.79
CA ASN A 248 -10.09 34.89 12.72
C ASN A 248 -8.60 34.79 12.34
N SER A 249 -7.97 35.92 11.96
CA SER A 249 -6.56 35.96 11.56
C SER A 249 -5.57 35.56 12.66
N ASN A 250 -6.00 35.55 13.92
CA ASN A 250 -5.22 35.07 15.06
C ASN A 250 -5.40 33.56 15.34
N ASN A 251 -5.93 32.79 14.40
CA ASN A 251 -5.98 31.33 14.47
C ASN A 251 -5.01 30.68 13.46
N TYR A 252 -4.49 29.51 13.80
CA TYR A 252 -4.03 28.51 12.84
C TYR A 252 -5.23 27.77 12.26
N TYR A 253 -5.13 27.38 10.99
CA TYR A 253 -6.14 26.60 10.27
C TYR A 253 -5.48 25.43 9.55
N ARG A 254 -6.14 24.27 9.52
CA ARG A 254 -5.77 23.10 8.70
C ARG A 254 -7.03 22.36 8.28
N ALA A 255 -6.99 21.63 7.17
CA ALA A 255 -8.05 20.71 6.80
C ALA A 255 -7.45 19.32 6.57
N THR A 256 -7.98 18.32 7.26
CA THR A 256 -7.36 16.99 7.38
C THR A 256 -8.40 15.90 7.12
N LEU A 257 -8.04 14.89 6.33
CA LEU A 257 -8.77 13.63 6.23
C LEU A 257 -8.33 12.73 7.38
N ASP A 258 -9.11 12.71 8.46
CA ASP A 258 -8.75 11.94 9.64
C ASP A 258 -8.94 10.42 9.40
N PHE A 259 -8.38 9.61 10.30
CA PHE A 259 -8.39 8.14 10.23
C PHE A 259 -9.78 7.49 10.27
N ASP A 260 -10.80 8.27 10.63
CA ASP A 260 -12.21 7.85 10.67
C ASP A 260 -13.00 8.23 9.40
N GLY A 261 -12.33 8.78 8.37
CA GLY A 261 -12.89 9.03 7.05
C GLY A 261 -13.57 10.39 6.87
N VAL A 262 -13.64 11.21 7.92
CA VAL A 262 -14.22 12.55 7.81
C VAL A 262 -13.13 13.56 7.46
N PHE A 263 -13.37 14.37 6.43
CA PHE A 263 -12.49 15.49 6.07
C PHE A 263 -12.92 16.74 6.85
N ARG A 264 -12.09 17.15 7.82
CA ARG A 264 -12.40 18.19 8.81
C ARG A 264 -11.52 19.42 8.68
N GLU A 265 -12.13 20.59 8.72
CA GLU A 265 -11.44 21.84 8.99
C GLU A 265 -11.30 22.08 10.49
N TYR A 266 -10.09 22.40 10.93
CA TYR A 266 -9.76 22.69 12.31
C TYR A 266 -9.19 24.09 12.46
N ALA A 267 -9.62 24.79 13.50
CA ALA A 267 -9.05 26.05 13.96
C ALA A 267 -8.36 25.88 15.32
N CYS A 268 -7.28 26.61 15.57
CA CYS A 268 -6.62 26.69 16.88
C CYS A 268 -6.08 28.10 17.13
N ALA A 269 -6.28 28.67 18.32
CA ALA A 269 -5.82 30.03 18.61
C ALA A 269 -4.29 30.14 18.66
N LYS A 270 -3.73 31.20 18.08
CA LYS A 270 -2.31 31.60 18.26
C LYS A 270 -2.17 32.29 19.62
N SER A 271 -2.01 31.51 20.70
CA SER A 271 -1.88 31.99 22.08
C SER A 271 -0.65 31.37 22.76
N SER A 272 0.12 32.19 23.45
CA SER A 272 1.30 31.78 24.22
C SER A 272 0.96 31.08 25.54
N ASP A 273 -0.33 30.96 25.91
CA ASP A 273 -0.79 30.53 27.23
C ASP A 273 -0.85 29.00 27.40
N GLY A 274 -0.43 28.23 26.40
CA GLY A 274 -0.35 26.76 26.42
C GLY A 274 -1.70 26.02 26.50
N ASN A 275 -2.83 26.73 26.54
CA ASN A 275 -4.18 26.13 26.52
C ASN A 275 -4.73 25.94 25.09
N GLN A 276 -3.85 25.93 24.09
CA GLN A 276 -4.19 25.75 22.69
C GLN A 276 -4.76 24.36 22.44
N ARG A 277 -5.92 24.29 21.79
CA ARG A 277 -6.57 23.04 21.34
C ARG A 277 -7.17 23.27 19.97
N TRP A 278 -7.21 22.20 19.16
CA TRP A 278 -7.94 22.22 17.90
C TRP A 278 -9.44 22.10 18.15
N SER A 279 -10.23 22.94 17.50
CA SER A 279 -11.69 22.85 17.41
C SER A 279 -12.09 22.64 15.95
N VAL A 280 -12.97 21.68 15.68
CA VAL A 280 -13.57 21.53 14.35
C VAL A 280 -14.43 22.75 14.04
N VAL A 281 -14.28 23.31 12.85
CA VAL A 281 -15.08 24.46 12.36
C VAL A 281 -15.88 24.15 11.08
N GLY A 282 -15.51 23.08 10.36
CA GLY A 282 -16.26 22.50 9.25
C GLY A 282 -15.87 21.04 9.07
N TYR A 283 -16.74 20.21 8.50
CA TYR A 283 -16.45 18.81 8.21
C TYR A 283 -17.34 18.28 7.08
N ILE A 284 -16.91 17.23 6.39
CA ILE A 284 -17.70 16.45 5.42
C ILE A 284 -17.27 14.96 5.46
N PRO A 285 -18.18 13.99 5.25
CA PRO A 285 -19.64 14.17 5.18
C PRO A 285 -20.24 14.57 6.54
N ASP A 286 -21.55 14.89 6.57
CA ASP A 286 -22.25 15.24 7.81
C ASP A 286 -22.45 14.01 8.73
N ASP A 287 -22.72 12.83 8.16
CA ASP A 287 -22.80 11.56 8.89
C ASP A 287 -22.25 10.39 8.05
N ILE A 288 -20.96 10.08 8.21
CA ILE A 288 -20.32 8.93 7.53
C ILE A 288 -20.92 7.57 7.92
N CYS A 289 -21.60 7.45 9.07
CA CYS A 289 -22.24 6.19 9.46
C CYS A 289 -23.45 5.88 8.55
N SER A 290 -24.20 6.90 8.10
CA SER A 290 -25.28 6.74 7.13
C SER A 290 -24.80 6.76 5.68
N ASP A 291 -23.87 7.66 5.36
CA ASP A 291 -23.52 8.00 3.98
C ASP A 291 -22.62 6.96 3.30
N LEU A 292 -21.94 6.11 4.07
CA LEU A 292 -21.17 4.99 3.55
C LEU A 292 -22.11 3.81 3.23
N THR A 293 -22.73 3.86 2.06
CA THR A 293 -23.72 2.90 1.57
C THR A 293 -23.12 1.85 0.61
N ASN A 294 -21.90 1.37 0.86
CA ASN A 294 -21.33 0.33 -0.03
C ASN A 294 -22.00 -1.01 0.24
N GLU A 295 -22.84 -1.44 -0.70
CA GLU A 295 -23.69 -2.62 -0.56
C GLU A 295 -22.92 -3.93 -0.82
N GLU A 296 -21.84 -3.90 -1.60
CA GLU A 296 -21.14 -5.11 -2.05
C GLU A 296 -19.90 -5.45 -1.20
N TYR A 297 -19.09 -4.46 -0.80
CA TYR A 297 -17.76 -4.71 -0.21
C TYR A 297 -17.36 -3.74 0.92
N GLY A 298 -16.49 -4.22 1.81
CA GLY A 298 -15.92 -3.45 2.92
C GLY A 298 -16.64 -3.64 4.27
N SER A 299 -16.10 -3.00 5.31
CA SER A 299 -16.63 -3.12 6.68
C SER A 299 -17.60 -1.99 7.08
N GLY A 300 -17.66 -0.92 6.29
CA GLY A 300 -18.34 0.33 6.64
C GLY A 300 -17.41 1.37 7.28
N ALA A 301 -18.01 2.38 7.90
CA ALA A 301 -17.29 3.45 8.58
C ALA A 301 -16.40 2.93 9.72
N CYS A 302 -16.89 1.94 10.46
CA CYS A 302 -16.11 1.18 11.45
C CYS A 302 -15.57 -0.14 10.86
N GLY A 303 -14.70 -0.84 11.61
CA GLY A 303 -14.24 -2.18 11.26
C GLY A 303 -15.32 -3.26 11.39
N TYR A 304 -15.02 -4.47 10.91
CA TYR A 304 -15.99 -5.58 10.93
C TYR A 304 -16.47 -5.90 12.36
N ASN A 305 -17.71 -6.40 12.46
CA ASN A 305 -18.39 -6.77 13.70
C ASN A 305 -18.55 -5.63 14.73
N SER A 306 -18.45 -4.38 14.30
CA SER A 306 -18.68 -3.19 15.12
C SER A 306 -19.77 -2.31 14.52
N TYR A 307 -20.33 -1.38 15.29
CA TYR A 307 -21.32 -0.41 14.81
C TYR A 307 -20.92 1.05 15.06
N CYS A 308 -21.25 1.89 14.08
CA CYS A 308 -20.92 3.31 14.00
C CYS A 308 -22.00 4.18 14.65
N VAL A 309 -21.57 5.18 15.41
CA VAL A 309 -22.44 6.24 15.96
C VAL A 309 -21.82 7.60 15.67
N ALA A 310 -22.53 8.43 14.91
CA ALA A 310 -22.15 9.83 14.71
C ALA A 310 -22.49 10.67 15.94
N ASN A 311 -21.53 11.51 16.34
CA ASN A 311 -21.59 12.44 17.46
C ASN A 311 -21.22 13.84 16.94
N GLY A 312 -22.03 14.36 16.01
CA GLY A 312 -21.72 15.57 15.27
C GLY A 312 -20.49 15.37 14.39
N ALA A 313 -19.47 16.21 14.55
CA ALA A 313 -18.24 16.12 13.77
C ALA A 313 -17.43 14.84 13.97
N SER A 314 -17.59 14.10 15.08
CA SER A 314 -16.81 12.90 15.42
C SER A 314 -17.67 11.64 15.35
N ILE A 315 -17.08 10.48 15.01
CA ILE A 315 -17.75 9.18 15.17
C ILE A 315 -17.21 8.39 16.36
N SER A 316 -17.96 7.37 16.77
CA SER A 316 -17.52 6.35 17.73
C SER A 316 -17.92 4.97 17.23
N CYS A 317 -17.01 4.01 17.35
CA CYS A 317 -17.20 2.63 16.93
C CYS A 317 -17.35 1.74 18.16
N TYR A 318 -18.40 0.93 18.23
CA TYR A 318 -18.69 0.10 19.40
C TYR A 318 -18.82 -1.38 19.02
N CYS A 319 -18.36 -2.27 19.90
CA CYS A 319 -18.63 -3.70 19.78
C CYS A 319 -20.04 -4.03 20.32
N PRO A 320 -20.80 -4.92 19.64
CA PRO A 320 -21.99 -5.53 20.23
C PRO A 320 -21.65 -6.33 21.50
N PRO A 321 -22.63 -6.61 22.38
CA PRO A 321 -22.46 -7.52 23.50
C PRO A 321 -21.93 -8.89 23.06
N GLY A 322 -20.95 -9.44 23.80
CA GLY A 322 -20.27 -10.69 23.44
C GLY A 322 -19.20 -10.54 22.36
N PHE A 323 -18.77 -9.31 22.06
CA PHE A 323 -17.64 -8.99 21.20
C PHE A 323 -16.69 -8.00 21.89
N SER A 324 -15.40 -8.19 21.67
CA SER A 324 -14.31 -7.30 22.12
C SER A 324 -13.58 -6.67 20.92
N TYR A 325 -12.98 -5.49 21.12
CA TYR A 325 -12.14 -4.86 20.10
C TYR A 325 -10.95 -5.76 19.75
N ILE A 326 -10.63 -5.88 18.46
CA ILE A 326 -9.48 -6.66 17.97
C ILE A 326 -8.16 -6.08 18.49
N ASP A 327 -8.07 -4.74 18.56
CA ASP A 327 -7.02 -4.00 19.24
C ASP A 327 -7.68 -2.95 20.16
N PRO A 328 -7.53 -3.04 21.49
CA PRO A 328 -8.05 -2.05 22.44
C PRO A 328 -7.56 -0.61 22.23
N ASN A 329 -6.50 -0.41 21.43
CA ASN A 329 -5.96 0.92 21.08
C ASN A 329 -6.51 1.44 19.74
N ASN A 330 -7.38 0.69 19.07
CA ASN A 330 -7.96 1.02 17.78
C ASN A 330 -9.44 0.62 17.71
N GLU A 331 -10.30 1.41 18.36
CA GLU A 331 -11.77 1.21 18.38
C GLU A 331 -12.37 1.12 16.97
N ASN A 332 -11.80 1.84 15.99
CA ASN A 332 -12.21 1.81 14.59
C ASN A 332 -11.77 0.53 13.84
N GLY A 333 -10.91 -0.30 14.43
CA GLY A 333 -10.37 -1.52 13.83
C GLY A 333 -11.36 -2.68 13.70
N GLY A 334 -12.47 -2.63 14.45
CA GLY A 334 -13.48 -3.69 14.50
C GLY A 334 -13.33 -4.63 15.69
N CYS A 335 -14.21 -5.62 15.75
CA CYS A 335 -14.39 -6.50 16.90
C CYS A 335 -14.31 -7.98 16.52
N ALA A 336 -13.99 -8.83 17.49
CA ALA A 336 -14.06 -10.29 17.41
C ALA A 336 -15.03 -10.82 18.47
N PRO A 337 -15.74 -11.93 18.22
CA PRO A 337 -16.60 -12.55 19.22
C PRO A 337 -15.76 -13.10 20.38
N ASP A 338 -16.25 -12.98 21.61
CA ASP A 338 -15.55 -13.43 22.83
C ASP A 338 -15.57 -14.98 23.00
N PHE A 339 -16.29 -15.67 22.11
CA PHE A 339 -16.49 -17.12 22.10
C PHE A 339 -16.42 -17.67 20.67
N PRO A 340 -15.98 -18.92 20.47
CA PRO A 340 -15.94 -19.53 19.14
C PRO A 340 -17.36 -19.66 18.56
N PRO A 341 -17.58 -19.39 17.27
CA PRO A 341 -18.89 -19.47 16.62
C PRO A 341 -19.35 -20.93 16.34
N ASN A 342 -18.89 -21.90 17.13
CA ASN A 342 -19.22 -23.31 16.93
C ASN A 342 -20.59 -23.65 17.51
N CYS A 343 -21.43 -24.25 16.69
CA CYS A 343 -22.71 -24.84 17.08
C CYS A 343 -22.57 -26.25 17.66
N GLU A 344 -21.37 -26.65 18.06
CA GLU A 344 -21.07 -27.96 18.65
C GLU A 344 -21.59 -28.01 20.09
N VAL A 345 -22.90 -28.20 20.19
CA VAL A 345 -23.53 -28.74 21.40
C VAL A 345 -23.06 -30.18 21.55
N ASP A 346 -22.01 -30.38 22.35
CA ASP A 346 -21.52 -31.68 22.78
C ASP A 346 -22.70 -32.60 23.14
N ASN A 347 -22.91 -33.63 22.33
CA ASN A 347 -23.91 -34.68 22.56
C ASN A 347 -25.39 -34.23 22.70
N GLY A 348 -25.86 -33.36 21.80
CA GLY A 348 -27.24 -33.41 21.27
C GLY A 348 -28.41 -33.43 22.27
N THR A 349 -28.29 -32.78 23.43
CA THR A 349 -29.26 -32.86 24.53
C THR A 349 -29.65 -31.54 25.21
N SER A 350 -29.07 -30.40 24.82
CA SER A 350 -29.50 -29.07 25.27
C SER A 350 -30.16 -28.26 24.15
N ASN A 351 -31.20 -27.48 24.48
CA ASN A 351 -31.82 -26.58 23.51
C ASN A 351 -30.89 -25.37 23.28
N PRO A 352 -30.94 -24.70 22.12
CA PRO A 352 -30.21 -23.44 21.91
C PRO A 352 -30.54 -22.36 22.96
N GLU A 353 -31.78 -22.39 23.47
CA GLU A 353 -32.29 -21.53 24.55
C GLU A 353 -31.60 -21.81 25.92
N ASP A 354 -30.96 -22.96 26.09
CA ASP A 354 -30.20 -23.31 27.32
C ASP A 354 -28.75 -22.80 27.27
N VAL A 355 -28.18 -22.61 26.07
CA VAL A 355 -26.76 -22.27 25.83
C VAL A 355 -26.55 -20.79 25.50
N TYR A 356 -27.52 -20.16 24.83
CA TYR A 356 -27.42 -18.80 24.33
C TYR A 356 -28.50 -17.88 24.91
N ASP A 357 -28.15 -16.60 25.07
CA ASP A 357 -29.09 -15.50 25.31
C ASP A 357 -29.21 -14.65 24.04
N LEU A 358 -30.31 -13.89 23.96
CA LEU A 358 -30.51 -12.84 22.97
C LEU A 358 -30.50 -11.49 23.69
N ILE A 359 -29.55 -10.62 23.33
CA ILE A 359 -29.50 -9.25 23.84
C ILE A 359 -30.11 -8.30 22.80
N GLU A 360 -31.10 -7.53 23.21
CA GLU A 360 -31.74 -6.51 22.38
C GLU A 360 -30.93 -5.21 22.36
N LEU A 361 -30.63 -4.73 21.15
CA LEU A 361 -30.08 -3.39 20.91
C LEU A 361 -31.11 -2.57 20.12
N GLN A 362 -31.56 -1.47 20.72
CA GLN A 362 -32.47 -0.50 20.09
C GLN A 362 -31.69 0.44 19.18
N ASP A 363 -32.31 0.85 18.08
CA ASP A 363 -31.77 1.78 17.08
C ASP A 363 -30.42 1.33 16.48
N ILE A 364 -30.21 0.03 16.27
CA ILE A 364 -29.01 -0.54 15.63
C ILE A 364 -29.39 -1.38 14.41
N ASN A 365 -28.66 -1.21 13.31
CA ASN A 365 -28.75 -2.02 12.10
C ASN A 365 -27.36 -2.42 11.57
N PHE A 366 -27.32 -3.47 10.75
CA PHE A 366 -26.14 -3.95 10.00
C PHE A 366 -26.54 -4.20 8.53
N PRO A 367 -26.91 -3.15 7.76
CA PRO A 367 -27.45 -3.30 6.41
C PRO A 367 -26.45 -3.91 5.43
N PHE A 368 -26.97 -4.50 4.35
CA PHE A 368 -26.23 -5.07 3.21
C PHE A 368 -25.46 -6.37 3.53
N GLY A 369 -25.19 -6.67 4.80
CA GLY A 369 -24.64 -7.96 5.27
C GLY A 369 -25.69 -9.08 5.45
N ASP A 370 -26.87 -8.94 4.85
CA ASP A 370 -28.01 -9.83 4.96
C ASP A 370 -27.79 -11.15 4.20
N TYR A 371 -27.87 -12.31 4.88
CA TYR A 371 -27.80 -13.62 4.20
C TYR A 371 -29.15 -14.34 4.08
N ASP A 372 -30.17 -13.88 4.81
CA ASP A 372 -31.51 -14.47 4.85
C ASP A 372 -32.53 -13.41 5.31
N GLN A 373 -33.71 -13.39 4.69
CA GLN A 373 -34.81 -12.47 4.97
C GLN A 373 -36.12 -13.25 5.17
N LEU A 374 -36.72 -13.09 6.35
CA LEU A 374 -37.95 -13.76 6.76
C LEU A 374 -39.09 -12.74 6.92
N GLY A 375 -40.29 -13.08 6.47
CA GLY A 375 -41.47 -12.25 6.65
C GLY A 375 -42.77 -12.93 6.16
N PRO A 376 -43.95 -12.54 6.70
CA PRO A 376 -44.14 -11.61 7.80
C PRO A 376 -43.81 -12.26 9.17
N TYR A 377 -42.99 -11.58 9.97
CA TYR A 377 -42.57 -12.01 11.31
C TYR A 377 -42.89 -10.92 12.34
N ASN A 378 -43.01 -11.28 13.61
CA ASN A 378 -42.92 -10.34 14.73
C ASN A 378 -41.51 -10.34 15.37
N SER A 379 -41.24 -9.37 16.25
CA SER A 379 -39.93 -9.19 16.89
C SER A 379 -39.44 -10.45 17.63
N THR A 380 -40.30 -11.08 18.44
CA THR A 380 -39.97 -12.31 19.18
C THR A 380 -39.62 -13.47 18.25
N GLN A 381 -40.38 -13.65 17.17
CA GLN A 381 -40.10 -14.67 16.16
C GLN A 381 -38.76 -14.41 15.44
N CYS A 382 -38.41 -13.14 15.22
CA CYS A 382 -37.15 -12.76 14.57
C CYS A 382 -35.92 -13.18 15.40
N GLY A 383 -35.91 -12.82 16.70
CA GLY A 383 -34.85 -13.27 17.61
C GLY A 383 -34.76 -14.79 17.71
N GLN A 384 -35.89 -15.49 17.84
CA GLN A 384 -35.93 -16.97 17.88
C GLN A 384 -35.41 -17.63 16.59
N ALA A 385 -35.63 -17.03 15.43
CA ALA A 385 -35.10 -17.52 14.16
C ALA A 385 -33.58 -17.41 14.06
N CYS A 386 -32.96 -16.42 14.72
CA CYS A 386 -31.51 -16.33 14.85
C CYS A 386 -30.95 -17.34 15.86
N LEU A 387 -31.61 -17.48 17.01
CA LEU A 387 -31.18 -18.37 18.08
C LEU A 387 -31.03 -19.83 17.61
N ARG A 388 -31.95 -20.28 16.74
CA ARG A 388 -32.00 -21.63 16.17
C ARG A 388 -31.14 -21.85 14.93
N ASP A 389 -30.56 -20.80 14.36
CA ASP A 389 -29.62 -20.92 13.24
C ASP A 389 -28.18 -20.82 13.76
N CYS A 390 -27.33 -21.77 13.35
CA CYS A 390 -25.93 -21.82 13.73
C CYS A 390 -25.08 -20.73 13.08
N ASN A 391 -25.45 -20.27 11.89
CA ASN A 391 -24.75 -19.19 11.18
C ASN A 391 -25.23 -17.79 11.61
N CYS A 392 -26.40 -17.68 12.26
CA CYS A 392 -26.93 -16.40 12.69
C CYS A 392 -26.27 -15.93 13.98
N VAL A 393 -25.76 -14.70 13.94
CA VAL A 393 -25.12 -14.03 15.09
C VAL A 393 -25.88 -12.77 15.49
N VAL A 394 -26.48 -12.07 14.51
CA VAL A 394 -27.44 -10.99 14.76
C VAL A 394 -28.64 -11.15 13.83
N SER A 395 -29.85 -10.90 14.32
CA SER A 395 -31.02 -10.66 13.47
C SER A 395 -31.60 -9.29 13.71
N ILE A 396 -31.95 -8.59 12.62
CA ILE A 396 -32.57 -7.27 12.65
C ILE A 396 -34.07 -7.41 12.42
N PHE A 397 -34.88 -6.77 13.24
CA PHE A 397 -36.31 -6.63 13.06
C PHE A 397 -36.67 -5.18 12.72
N ASN A 398 -37.40 -5.00 11.61
CA ASN A 398 -37.91 -3.69 11.18
C ASN A 398 -39.27 -3.88 10.48
N GLY A 399 -40.30 -3.17 10.97
CA GLY A 399 -41.68 -3.27 10.49
C GLY A 399 -42.30 -4.66 10.71
N SER A 400 -42.26 -5.49 9.66
CA SER A 400 -42.82 -6.86 9.63
C SER A 400 -41.84 -7.90 9.10
N TYR A 401 -40.58 -7.52 8.92
CA TYR A 401 -39.54 -8.37 8.34
C TYR A 401 -38.39 -8.58 9.33
N CYS A 402 -37.71 -9.70 9.16
CA CYS A 402 -36.55 -10.10 9.93
C CYS A 402 -35.39 -10.40 8.99
N TRP A 403 -34.21 -9.86 9.25
CA TRP A 403 -33.02 -10.09 8.43
C TRP A 403 -31.86 -10.61 9.25
N LYS A 404 -31.34 -11.79 8.88
CA LYS A 404 -30.28 -12.47 9.63
C LYS A 404 -28.89 -12.11 9.10
N LYS A 405 -27.91 -12.06 10.01
CA LYS A 405 -26.51 -11.68 9.79
C LYS A 405 -25.60 -12.79 10.29
N ARG A 406 -24.55 -13.06 9.52
CA ARG A 406 -23.46 -13.98 9.85
C ARG A 406 -22.14 -13.22 9.93
N LEU A 407 -21.11 -13.82 10.50
CA LEU A 407 -19.78 -13.22 10.51
C LEU A 407 -19.12 -13.31 9.12
N PRO A 408 -18.27 -12.32 8.74
CA PRO A 408 -18.09 -11.03 9.40
C PRO A 408 -19.27 -10.08 9.10
N MET A 409 -19.72 -9.34 10.11
CA MET A 409 -20.78 -8.34 9.94
C MET A 409 -20.18 -7.00 9.46
N SER A 410 -20.75 -6.42 8.41
CA SER A 410 -20.37 -5.12 7.85
C SER A 410 -21.40 -4.03 8.13
N ASN A 411 -21.02 -2.78 7.89
CA ASN A 411 -21.89 -1.59 7.83
C ASN A 411 -22.73 -1.32 9.09
N GLY A 412 -22.34 -1.86 10.24
CA GLY A 412 -23.02 -1.65 11.51
C GLY A 412 -23.16 -0.16 11.83
N ARG A 413 -24.37 0.29 12.16
CA ARG A 413 -24.66 1.71 12.43
C ARG A 413 -25.89 1.91 13.31
N ARG A 414 -25.99 3.10 13.90
CA ARG A 414 -27.22 3.57 14.52
C ARG A 414 -28.25 3.93 13.45
N GLU A 415 -29.37 3.21 13.44
CA GLU A 415 -30.45 3.33 12.46
C GLU A 415 -31.73 2.71 13.06
N THR A 416 -32.91 3.25 12.76
CA THR A 416 -34.18 2.86 13.40
C THR A 416 -34.59 1.42 13.09
N ALA A 417 -34.07 0.47 13.87
CA ALA A 417 -34.36 -0.96 13.84
C ALA A 417 -34.07 -1.61 15.20
N LEU A 418 -34.56 -2.83 15.40
CA LEU A 418 -34.30 -3.63 16.62
C LEU A 418 -33.36 -4.78 16.28
N ALA A 419 -32.15 -4.78 16.82
CA ALA A 419 -31.19 -5.86 16.65
C ALA A 419 -31.25 -6.85 17.83
N PHE A 420 -31.25 -8.15 17.53
CA PHE A 420 -31.10 -9.24 18.49
C PHE A 420 -29.71 -9.86 18.31
N VAL A 421 -28.83 -9.69 19.30
CA VAL A 421 -27.46 -10.23 19.30
C VAL A 421 -27.46 -11.56 20.05
N LYS A 422 -27.01 -12.63 19.41
CA LYS A 422 -26.88 -13.97 20.01
C LYS A 422 -25.56 -14.06 20.77
N VAL A 423 -25.62 -14.30 22.08
CA VAL A 423 -24.44 -14.37 22.96
C VAL A 423 -24.45 -15.66 23.78
N MET A 424 -23.27 -16.19 24.12
CA MET A 424 -23.17 -17.40 24.95
C MET A 424 -23.40 -17.09 26.44
N LYS A 425 -24.19 -17.93 27.11
CA LYS A 425 -24.49 -17.81 28.55
C LYS A 425 -23.22 -17.97 29.39
N GLY A 426 -23.08 -17.11 30.40
CA GLY A 426 -22.00 -17.16 31.39
C GLY A 426 -20.75 -16.33 31.08
N ILE A 427 -20.65 -15.69 29.91
CA ILE A 427 -19.49 -14.84 29.53
C ILE A 427 -19.70 -13.36 29.90
N VAL A 428 -20.95 -12.90 30.04
CA VAL A 428 -21.26 -11.48 30.32
C VAL A 428 -20.95 -11.11 31.77
N SER A 429 -19.75 -10.56 32.01
CA SER A 429 -19.45 -9.80 33.23
C SER A 429 -20.20 -8.47 33.18
N SER A 430 -21.06 -8.23 34.17
CA SER A 430 -21.77 -6.96 34.31
C SER A 430 -20.94 -5.95 35.09
N ASP A 431 -20.51 -4.87 34.44
CA ASP A 431 -20.05 -3.67 35.15
C ASP A 431 -20.42 -2.38 34.38
N PRO A 432 -21.00 -1.36 35.03
CA PRO A 432 -21.47 -0.14 34.37
C PRO A 432 -20.39 0.96 34.27
N ILE A 433 -20.59 1.83 33.28
CA ILE A 433 -19.73 2.96 32.87
C ILE A 433 -19.33 3.87 34.05
N SER A 434 -18.01 4.12 34.19
CA SER A 434 -17.43 5.06 35.16
C SER A 434 -16.84 6.31 34.50
N ASN A 435 -17.49 7.46 34.69
CA ASN A 435 -16.96 8.78 34.30
C ASN A 435 -15.81 9.22 35.21
N SER A 436 -14.72 9.77 34.65
CA SER A 436 -13.68 10.47 35.43
C SER A 436 -13.48 11.92 34.98
N LYS A 437 -13.16 12.80 35.93
CA LYS A 437 -12.93 14.24 35.72
C LYS A 437 -11.43 14.55 35.78
N HIS A 438 -10.94 15.41 34.89
CA HIS A 438 -9.60 16.00 34.97
C HIS A 438 -9.60 17.33 35.73
N ASP A 439 -8.48 17.60 36.41
CA ASP A 439 -8.19 18.86 37.10
C ASP A 439 -6.83 19.45 36.62
N LYS A 440 -6.64 20.78 36.68
CA LYS A 440 -5.49 21.51 36.07
C LYS A 440 -4.57 22.19 37.10
N LYS A 441 -3.30 22.47 36.73
CA LYS A 441 -2.51 23.66 37.16
C LYS A 441 -1.24 23.94 36.30
N VAL A 442 -0.63 25.14 36.46
CA VAL A 442 0.22 25.92 35.51
C VAL A 442 1.43 26.61 36.24
N ILE A 443 2.37 27.33 35.55
CA ILE A 443 3.34 28.46 35.95
C ILE A 443 4.86 28.14 35.74
N TRP A 444 5.83 28.97 35.22
CA TRP A 444 5.89 30.21 34.37
C TRP A 444 7.36 30.63 33.92
N LEU A 445 7.48 31.34 32.76
CA LEU A 445 8.37 32.47 32.30
C LEU A 445 9.95 32.55 32.27
N SER A 446 10.51 32.71 31.03
CA SER A 446 11.36 33.81 30.43
C SER A 446 12.70 34.40 30.97
N VAL A 447 13.61 34.95 30.08
CA VAL A 447 14.13 36.38 30.02
C VAL A 447 15.44 36.65 29.15
N LEU A 448 15.34 37.57 28.15
CA LEU A 448 16.31 38.56 27.55
C LEU A 448 17.52 38.28 26.58
N PHE A 449 17.92 39.36 25.86
CA PHE A 449 18.73 39.49 24.61
C PHE A 449 19.84 40.59 24.64
N GLY A 450 20.80 40.57 23.69
CA GLY A 450 21.56 41.75 23.16
C GLY A 450 23.09 41.56 23.00
N SER A 451 23.84 42.18 22.06
CA SER A 451 23.54 43.12 20.95
C SER A 451 24.74 43.35 19.97
N SER A 452 24.49 44.05 18.83
CA SER A 452 25.44 44.77 17.94
C SER A 452 26.20 44.01 16.80
N GLY A 453 26.15 44.55 15.56
CA GLY A 453 26.64 43.85 14.35
C GLY A 453 27.13 44.71 13.17
N LEU A 454 27.52 45.97 13.37
CA LEU A 454 27.84 46.91 12.27
C LEU A 454 29.21 46.72 11.58
N PHE A 455 30.14 45.93 12.13
CA PHE A 455 31.50 45.80 11.59
C PHE A 455 31.61 44.83 10.39
N ASN A 456 30.73 43.82 10.31
CA ASN A 456 30.86 42.72 9.33
C ASN A 456 30.54 43.12 7.88
N ILE A 457 29.74 44.17 7.69
CA ILE A 457 29.20 44.57 6.38
C ILE A 457 30.29 45.12 5.45
N LEU A 458 31.32 45.79 6.01
CA LEU A 458 32.41 46.40 5.24
C LEU A 458 33.41 45.38 4.65
N LEU A 459 33.54 44.19 5.25
CA LEU A 459 34.53 43.19 4.82
C LEU A 459 34.09 42.42 3.57
N LEU A 460 32.79 42.19 3.40
CA LEU A 460 32.22 41.35 2.34
C LEU A 460 32.33 41.99 0.94
N GLY A 461 32.30 43.32 0.85
CA GLY A 461 32.36 44.04 -0.43
C GLY A 461 33.66 43.81 -1.22
N VAL A 462 34.78 43.64 -0.53
CA VAL A 462 36.11 43.45 -1.16
C VAL A 462 36.27 42.03 -1.74
N ILE A 463 35.66 41.03 -1.11
CA ILE A 463 35.82 39.61 -1.47
C ILE A 463 35.09 39.30 -2.78
N SER A 464 33.87 39.83 -2.97
CA SER A 464 33.04 39.56 -4.16
C SER A 464 33.70 39.93 -5.49
N LEU A 465 34.50 41.00 -5.52
CA LEU A 465 35.22 41.43 -6.72
C LEU A 465 36.34 40.46 -7.15
N MET A 466 36.95 39.72 -6.21
CA MET A 466 37.99 38.73 -6.54
C MET A 466 37.43 37.38 -7.01
N VAL A 467 36.19 37.04 -6.65
CA VAL A 467 35.57 35.75 -7.03
C VAL A 467 35.01 35.80 -8.44
N PHE A 468 34.45 36.94 -8.86
CA PHE A 468 33.80 37.09 -10.16
C PHE A 468 34.75 36.85 -11.35
N SER A 469 36.00 37.32 -11.25
CA SER A 469 37.03 37.16 -12.29
C SER A 469 37.53 35.72 -12.48
N ARG A 470 37.27 34.80 -11.53
CA ARG A 470 37.78 33.42 -11.56
C ARG A 470 36.79 32.39 -12.13
N ARG A 471 35.49 32.69 -12.18
CA ARG A 471 34.45 31.68 -12.50
C ARG A 471 34.24 31.37 -13.99
N GLN A 472 34.68 32.20 -14.94
CA GLN A 472 34.43 31.99 -16.37
C GLN A 472 35.24 30.84 -17.05
N ARG A 473 35.91 29.94 -16.32
CA ARG A 473 36.95 29.06 -16.89
C ARG A 473 36.76 27.53 -16.85
N LYS A 474 35.65 26.98 -16.35
CA LYS A 474 35.43 25.51 -16.33
C LYS A 474 33.96 25.07 -16.40
N SER A 475 33.59 24.37 -17.48
CA SER A 475 32.43 23.46 -17.54
C SER A 475 32.54 22.50 -18.74
N ARG A 476 32.72 21.18 -18.48
CA ARG A 476 32.34 20.02 -19.33
C ARG A 476 32.81 18.67 -18.75
N LYS A 477 31.89 17.75 -18.41
CA LYS A 477 31.93 16.28 -18.68
C LYS A 477 30.79 15.51 -17.97
N ASP A 478 30.27 14.49 -18.65
CA ASP A 478 29.17 13.58 -18.24
C ASP A 478 29.66 12.17 -17.84
N ILE A 479 28.73 11.32 -17.35
CA ILE A 479 28.93 9.97 -16.83
C ILE A 479 28.48 8.89 -17.84
N ASN A 480 29.34 7.89 -18.06
CA ASN A 480 29.05 6.58 -18.69
C ASN A 480 30.00 5.56 -18.02
N ASP A 481 29.50 4.55 -17.30
CA ASP A 481 30.36 3.43 -16.84
C ASP A 481 29.55 2.12 -16.62
N PRO A 482 29.90 1.01 -17.30
CA PRO A 482 29.26 -0.31 -17.11
C PRO A 482 29.61 -1.06 -15.80
N SER A 483 30.41 -0.49 -14.91
CA SER A 483 31.06 -1.17 -13.77
C SER A 483 30.15 -1.58 -12.59
N VAL A 484 28.83 -1.45 -12.69
CA VAL A 484 27.89 -1.51 -11.55
C VAL A 484 27.56 -2.93 -11.07
N PHE A 485 27.70 -3.97 -11.91
CA PHE A 485 27.34 -5.35 -11.56
C PHE A 485 28.52 -6.32 -11.75
N GLU A 486 29.09 -6.82 -10.65
CA GLU A 486 30.07 -7.92 -10.65
C GLU A 486 29.40 -9.25 -11.07
N THR A 487 29.22 -9.45 -12.36
CA THR A 487 28.59 -10.64 -12.96
C THR A 487 29.37 -11.10 -14.19
N ASN A 488 29.29 -12.40 -14.51
CA ASN A 488 29.89 -12.98 -15.73
C ASN A 488 28.98 -12.84 -16.97
N LEU A 489 28.02 -11.91 -16.93
CA LEU A 489 27.00 -11.70 -17.97
C LEU A 489 27.55 -10.85 -19.11
N HIS A 490 27.06 -11.08 -20.33
CA HIS A 490 27.42 -10.23 -21.46
C HIS A 490 26.62 -8.91 -21.44
N VAL A 491 27.32 -7.78 -21.57
CA VAL A 491 26.68 -6.46 -21.68
C VAL A 491 26.48 -6.14 -23.15
N PHE A 492 25.23 -6.20 -23.61
CA PHE A 492 24.82 -5.87 -24.97
C PHE A 492 24.50 -4.37 -25.10
N THR A 493 24.80 -3.79 -26.26
CA THR A 493 24.27 -2.47 -26.65
C THR A 493 22.81 -2.57 -27.13
N PHE A 494 22.08 -1.45 -27.07
CA PHE A 494 20.70 -1.41 -27.55
C PHE A 494 20.61 -1.72 -29.05
N GLU A 495 21.54 -1.22 -29.85
CA GLU A 495 21.56 -1.42 -31.31
C GLU A 495 21.88 -2.88 -31.68
N GLU A 496 22.71 -3.58 -30.91
CA GLU A 496 22.93 -5.03 -31.09
C GLU A 496 21.66 -5.83 -30.85
N LEU A 497 20.91 -5.54 -29.77
CA LEU A 497 19.65 -6.24 -29.48
C LEU A 497 18.54 -5.86 -30.45
N LYS A 498 18.46 -4.59 -30.87
CA LYS A 498 17.56 -4.13 -31.93
C LYS A 498 17.82 -4.89 -33.23
N LYS A 499 19.09 -5.07 -33.60
CA LYS A 499 19.49 -5.85 -34.79
C LYS A 499 19.24 -7.35 -34.63
N ALA A 500 19.51 -7.92 -33.46
CA ALA A 500 19.32 -9.33 -33.17
C ALA A 500 17.84 -9.76 -33.20
N THR A 501 16.91 -8.83 -32.95
CA THR A 501 15.45 -9.05 -32.89
C THR A 501 14.69 -8.54 -34.12
N GLU A 502 15.40 -8.20 -35.22
CA GLU A 502 14.82 -7.58 -36.42
C GLU A 502 13.94 -6.34 -36.12
N GLU A 503 14.44 -5.44 -35.27
CA GLU A 503 13.74 -4.29 -34.72
C GLU A 503 12.58 -4.63 -33.75
N PHE A 504 12.74 -5.68 -32.94
CA PHE A 504 11.73 -6.18 -31.99
C PHE A 504 10.44 -6.66 -32.68
N LYS A 505 10.59 -7.50 -33.71
CA LYS A 505 9.52 -7.89 -34.64
C LYS A 505 8.72 -9.14 -34.24
N GLU A 506 9.38 -10.19 -33.77
CA GLU A 506 8.73 -11.45 -33.37
C GLU A 506 8.49 -11.44 -31.85
N GLU A 507 7.29 -11.06 -31.43
CA GLU A 507 6.83 -11.10 -30.03
C GLU A 507 6.51 -12.55 -29.64
N LEU A 508 7.20 -13.05 -28.61
CA LEU A 508 7.02 -14.39 -28.03
C LEU A 508 5.96 -14.38 -26.91
N GLY A 509 5.76 -13.23 -26.27
CA GLY A 509 4.81 -13.06 -25.18
C GLY A 509 4.93 -11.69 -24.51
N ARG A 510 3.90 -11.34 -23.75
CA ARG A 510 3.76 -10.06 -23.06
C ARG A 510 3.20 -10.30 -21.67
N GLY A 511 3.91 -9.79 -20.66
CA GLY A 511 3.49 -9.83 -19.26
C GLY A 511 3.34 -8.42 -18.68
N SER A 512 3.04 -8.35 -17.39
CA SER A 512 3.04 -7.10 -16.60
C SER A 512 4.38 -6.36 -16.65
N PHE A 513 5.48 -7.10 -16.78
CA PHE A 513 6.86 -6.60 -16.66
C PHE A 513 7.51 -6.26 -18.00
N GLY A 514 6.78 -6.37 -19.12
CA GLY A 514 7.26 -6.01 -20.45
C GLY A 514 7.01 -7.07 -21.52
N ILE A 515 7.75 -6.95 -22.63
CA ILE A 515 7.53 -7.72 -23.85
C ILE A 515 8.76 -8.56 -24.16
N VAL A 516 8.55 -9.85 -24.43
CA VAL A 516 9.61 -10.80 -24.80
C VAL A 516 9.63 -10.97 -26.30
N TYR A 517 10.78 -10.74 -26.92
CA TYR A 517 11.00 -10.90 -28.35
C TYR A 517 11.96 -12.03 -28.65
N LYS A 518 11.78 -12.69 -29.79
CA LYS A 518 12.79 -13.63 -30.29
C LYS A 518 13.94 -12.88 -30.92
N GLY A 519 15.16 -13.38 -30.73
CA GLY A 519 16.32 -12.86 -31.41
C GLY A 519 17.37 -13.92 -31.71
N VAL A 520 18.37 -13.54 -32.51
CA VAL A 520 19.57 -14.34 -32.77
C VAL A 520 20.79 -13.47 -32.52
N VAL A 521 21.49 -13.73 -31.41
CA VAL A 521 22.75 -13.05 -31.07
C VAL A 521 23.94 -13.83 -31.61
N LYS A 522 25.04 -13.11 -31.85
CA LYS A 522 26.35 -13.69 -32.21
C LYS A 522 27.25 -13.71 -30.98
N TYR A 523 27.05 -14.70 -30.11
CA TYR A 523 27.84 -14.88 -28.90
C TYR A 523 28.59 -16.22 -28.99
N GLY A 524 29.80 -16.17 -29.56
CA GLY A 524 30.55 -17.36 -29.98
C GLY A 524 29.98 -18.01 -31.25
N SER A 525 28.77 -18.55 -31.17
CA SER A 525 28.00 -19.09 -32.28
C SER A 525 26.74 -18.23 -32.56
N LYS A 526 25.89 -18.66 -33.51
CA LYS A 526 24.54 -18.10 -33.66
C LYS A 526 23.63 -18.79 -32.65
N THR A 527 23.18 -18.06 -31.63
CA THR A 527 22.33 -18.59 -30.57
C THR A 527 20.96 -17.93 -30.62
N GLN A 528 19.89 -18.72 -30.58
CA GLN A 528 18.53 -18.22 -30.42
C GLN A 528 18.32 -17.77 -28.98
N VAL A 529 17.73 -16.59 -28.80
CA VAL A 529 17.53 -15.96 -27.49
C VAL A 529 16.14 -15.37 -27.34
N ALA A 530 15.69 -15.28 -26.09
CA ALA A 530 14.52 -14.51 -25.69
C ALA A 530 14.98 -13.17 -25.10
N VAL A 531 14.55 -12.07 -25.70
CA VAL A 531 14.95 -10.69 -25.38
C VAL A 531 13.78 -10.00 -24.68
N LYS A 532 13.77 -10.02 -23.34
CA LYS A 532 12.76 -9.39 -22.48
C LYS A 532 13.08 -7.90 -22.35
N LYS A 533 12.26 -7.06 -22.95
CA LYS A 533 12.37 -5.59 -22.94
C LYS A 533 11.36 -5.04 -21.94
N LEU A 534 11.87 -4.46 -20.85
CA LEU A 534 11.04 -3.87 -19.80
C LEU A 534 10.48 -2.52 -20.26
N ASP A 535 9.34 -2.10 -19.68
CA ASP A 535 8.68 -0.85 -20.10
C ASP A 535 9.44 0.39 -19.59
N LYS A 536 9.40 1.47 -20.38
CA LYS A 536 10.38 2.58 -20.34
C LYS A 536 10.17 3.63 -19.24
N LEU A 537 9.10 3.54 -18.45
CA LEU A 537 8.58 4.70 -17.71
C LEU A 537 8.23 4.49 -16.22
N SER A 538 8.37 3.27 -15.66
CA SER A 538 8.06 3.03 -14.24
C SER A 538 9.32 2.92 -13.37
N GLN A 539 9.25 3.39 -12.12
CA GLN A 539 10.28 3.10 -11.12
C GLN A 539 10.33 1.60 -10.75
N GLU A 540 9.27 0.83 -11.03
CA GLU A 540 9.23 -0.60 -10.74
C GLU A 540 10.07 -1.40 -11.75
N GLY A 541 10.05 -1.05 -13.05
CA GLY A 541 10.87 -1.72 -14.07
C GLY A 541 12.38 -1.62 -13.83
N GLU A 542 12.86 -0.54 -13.19
CA GLU A 542 14.24 -0.41 -12.74
C GLU A 542 14.56 -1.32 -11.53
N LYS A 543 13.59 -1.54 -10.63
CA LYS A 543 13.73 -2.48 -9.50
C LYS A 543 13.70 -3.92 -9.97
N GLU A 544 12.78 -4.26 -10.88
CA GLU A 544 12.65 -5.57 -11.52
C GLU A 544 13.93 -5.94 -12.27
N PHE A 545 14.46 -5.02 -13.09
CA PHE A 545 15.73 -5.20 -13.78
C PHE A 545 16.87 -5.54 -12.81
N LYS A 546 16.98 -4.78 -11.71
CA LYS A 546 18.02 -5.01 -10.69
C LYS A 546 17.80 -6.31 -9.93
N ALA A 547 16.56 -6.64 -9.56
CA ALA A 547 16.23 -7.88 -8.87
C ALA A 547 16.60 -9.09 -9.75
N GLU A 548 16.20 -9.05 -11.02
CA GLU A 548 16.44 -10.14 -11.97
C GLU A 548 17.93 -10.31 -12.28
N VAL A 549 18.66 -9.23 -12.63
CA VAL A 549 20.14 -9.29 -12.85
C VAL A 549 20.88 -9.77 -11.59
N THR A 550 20.45 -9.37 -10.39
CA THR A 550 21.12 -9.75 -9.13
C THR A 550 20.81 -11.20 -8.74
N ALA A 551 19.57 -11.65 -8.91
CA ALA A 551 19.12 -12.98 -8.51
C ALA A 551 19.65 -14.07 -9.43
N ILE A 552 19.41 -13.98 -10.75
CA ILE A 552 19.77 -15.06 -11.68
C ILE A 552 21.18 -14.88 -12.29
N GLY A 553 21.76 -13.67 -12.25
CA GLY A 553 23.05 -13.35 -12.89
C GLY A 553 24.29 -14.07 -12.33
N ARG A 554 24.14 -14.81 -11.23
CA ARG A 554 25.19 -15.64 -10.60
C ARG A 554 24.78 -17.12 -10.42
N THR A 555 23.57 -17.50 -10.82
CA THR A 555 23.05 -18.88 -10.67
C THR A 555 23.19 -19.67 -11.96
N HIS A 556 23.40 -20.97 -11.84
CA HIS A 556 23.39 -21.89 -12.98
C HIS A 556 22.92 -23.28 -12.55
N HIS A 557 21.71 -23.65 -12.98
CA HIS A 557 21.11 -24.95 -12.67
C HIS A 557 20.17 -25.38 -13.80
N LYS A 558 20.13 -26.68 -14.09
CA LYS A 558 19.38 -27.28 -15.23
C LYS A 558 17.87 -27.04 -15.22
N ASN A 559 17.30 -26.67 -14.07
CA ASN A 559 15.88 -26.36 -13.89
C ASN A 559 15.60 -24.87 -13.66
N LEU A 560 16.54 -23.98 -14.03
CA LEU A 560 16.34 -22.53 -14.09
C LEU A 560 16.60 -22.04 -15.52
N VAL A 561 15.96 -20.95 -15.95
CA VAL A 561 16.26 -20.30 -17.22
C VAL A 561 17.53 -19.47 -17.08
N GLN A 562 18.50 -19.68 -17.97
CA GLN A 562 19.77 -18.99 -17.94
C GLN A 562 19.66 -17.58 -18.56
N LEU A 563 19.98 -16.56 -17.76
CA LEU A 563 20.29 -15.21 -18.22
C LEU A 563 21.68 -15.23 -18.87
N LEU A 564 21.76 -14.82 -20.13
CA LEU A 564 22.98 -14.75 -20.93
C LEU A 564 23.62 -13.36 -20.88
N GLY A 565 22.80 -12.32 -20.71
CA GLY A 565 23.27 -10.94 -20.69
C GLY A 565 22.16 -9.91 -20.55
N TYR A 566 22.54 -8.64 -20.55
CA TYR A 566 21.62 -7.51 -20.40
C TYR A 566 22.08 -6.28 -21.19
N CYS A 567 21.17 -5.34 -21.40
CA CYS A 567 21.45 -3.99 -21.88
C CYS A 567 20.94 -2.97 -20.87
N CYS A 568 21.81 -2.02 -20.52
CA CYS A 568 21.55 -0.91 -19.60
C CYS A 568 22.03 0.42 -20.22
N GLU A 569 21.48 0.77 -21.38
CA GLU A 569 21.88 1.93 -22.18
C GLU A 569 20.82 3.04 -22.09
N GLY A 570 21.13 4.16 -21.44
CA GLY A 570 20.18 5.26 -21.25
C GLY A 570 18.87 4.79 -20.59
N PRO A 571 17.68 5.00 -21.21
CA PRO A 571 16.39 4.53 -20.69
C PRO A 571 16.11 3.04 -21.03
N HIS A 572 17.02 2.33 -21.67
CA HIS A 572 16.82 0.94 -22.07
C HIS A 572 17.22 -0.02 -20.95
N ARG A 573 16.27 -0.89 -20.57
CA ARG A 573 16.47 -2.04 -19.68
C ARG A 573 15.98 -3.28 -20.42
N ILE A 574 16.93 -4.14 -20.82
CA ILE A 574 16.64 -5.32 -21.62
C ILE A 574 17.45 -6.49 -21.09
N LEU A 575 16.82 -7.65 -20.99
CA LEU A 575 17.38 -8.89 -20.47
C LEU A 575 17.37 -9.94 -21.58
N VAL A 576 18.43 -10.76 -21.65
CA VAL A 576 18.66 -11.71 -22.74
C VAL A 576 18.82 -13.11 -22.17
N TYR A 577 17.86 -13.98 -22.44
CA TYR A 577 17.82 -15.37 -21.98
C TYR A 577 18.09 -16.34 -23.12
N GLU A 578 18.45 -17.58 -22.78
CA GLU A 578 18.33 -18.69 -23.71
C GLU A 578 16.86 -18.85 -24.17
N PHE A 579 16.63 -19.30 -25.40
CA PHE A 579 15.28 -19.45 -25.95
C PHE A 579 14.64 -20.79 -25.57
N MET A 580 13.41 -20.75 -25.04
CA MET A 580 12.62 -21.94 -24.68
C MET A 580 11.60 -22.25 -25.77
N SER A 581 11.81 -23.36 -26.49
CA SER A 581 11.06 -23.70 -27.71
C SER A 581 9.64 -24.23 -27.46
N ASN A 582 9.39 -24.87 -26.31
CA ASN A 582 8.10 -25.49 -25.99
C ASN A 582 7.16 -24.60 -25.15
N GLY A 583 7.52 -23.31 -24.95
CA GLY A 583 6.66 -22.35 -24.26
C GLY A 583 6.59 -22.55 -22.74
N SER A 584 5.44 -22.20 -22.14
CA SER A 584 5.21 -22.29 -20.69
C SER A 584 4.49 -23.57 -20.27
N LEU A 585 4.66 -23.96 -19.00
CA LEU A 585 3.97 -25.07 -18.39
C LEU A 585 2.44 -24.87 -18.39
N ALA A 586 1.96 -23.64 -18.30
CA ALA A 586 0.53 -23.33 -18.46
C ALA A 586 -0.02 -23.83 -19.81
N ASN A 587 0.73 -23.63 -20.90
CA ASN A 587 0.34 -24.11 -22.23
C ASN A 587 0.46 -25.63 -22.33
N PHE A 588 1.42 -26.24 -21.64
CA PHE A 588 1.64 -27.68 -21.61
C PHE A 588 0.55 -28.43 -20.82
N LEU A 589 0.19 -27.96 -19.61
CA LEU A 589 -0.81 -28.62 -18.73
C LEU A 589 -2.25 -28.43 -19.21
N PHE A 590 -2.61 -27.21 -19.62
CA PHE A 590 -3.99 -26.83 -19.95
C PHE A 590 -4.27 -26.85 -21.46
N GLY A 591 -3.27 -27.21 -22.27
CA GLY A 591 -3.41 -27.43 -23.70
C GLY A 591 -4.05 -28.77 -24.04
N ILE A 592 -4.31 -28.97 -25.34
CA ILE A 592 -4.81 -30.23 -25.90
C ILE A 592 -3.77 -30.71 -26.93
N PRO A 593 -3.26 -31.96 -26.84
CA PRO A 593 -3.53 -32.95 -25.79
C PRO A 593 -2.91 -32.56 -24.44
N ARG A 594 -3.56 -33.01 -23.35
CA ARG A 594 -2.98 -32.94 -21.99
C ARG A 594 -1.76 -33.88 -21.89
N PRO A 595 -0.79 -33.60 -21.00
CA PRO A 595 0.38 -34.44 -20.81
C PRO A 595 0.03 -35.71 -20.04
N ASP A 596 0.78 -36.78 -20.28
CA ASP A 596 0.61 -38.05 -19.55
C ASP A 596 1.13 -37.95 -18.10
N TRP A 597 0.75 -38.93 -17.26
CA TRP A 597 1.16 -38.97 -15.86
C TRP A 597 2.69 -38.94 -15.67
N TYR A 598 3.46 -39.61 -16.52
CA TYR A 598 4.92 -39.65 -16.41
C TYR A 598 5.56 -38.29 -16.74
N GLN A 599 5.04 -37.58 -17.75
CA GLN A 599 5.45 -36.22 -18.09
C GLN A 599 5.15 -35.25 -16.93
N ARG A 600 3.94 -35.31 -16.34
CA ARG A 600 3.58 -34.54 -15.13
C ARG A 600 4.56 -34.82 -13.99
N VAL A 601 4.93 -36.09 -13.78
CA VAL A 601 5.88 -36.50 -12.76
C VAL A 601 7.28 -35.92 -12.99
N GLN A 602 7.83 -36.01 -14.20
CA GLN A 602 9.15 -35.42 -14.51
C GLN A 602 9.15 -33.90 -14.34
N VAL A 603 8.05 -33.24 -14.73
CA VAL A 603 7.89 -31.79 -14.59
C VAL A 603 7.91 -31.36 -13.13
N ALA A 604 7.07 -31.92 -12.26
CA ALA A 604 7.01 -31.44 -10.87
C ALA A 604 8.32 -31.72 -10.10
N LEU A 605 8.98 -32.86 -10.37
CA LEU A 605 10.30 -33.17 -9.81
C LEU A 605 11.39 -32.20 -10.32
N GLY A 606 11.35 -31.80 -11.59
CA GLY A 606 12.27 -30.80 -12.13
C GLY A 606 12.10 -29.42 -11.48
N ILE A 607 10.86 -28.98 -11.31
CA ILE A 607 10.54 -27.72 -10.62
C ILE A 607 10.99 -27.77 -9.16
N ALA A 608 10.67 -28.85 -8.43
CA ALA A 608 11.08 -29.02 -7.04
C ALA A 608 12.61 -28.94 -6.88
N ARG A 609 13.38 -29.57 -7.79
CA ARG A 609 14.85 -29.45 -7.81
C ARG A 609 15.34 -28.02 -8.09
N GLY A 610 14.66 -27.28 -8.96
CA GLY A 610 14.94 -25.86 -9.20
C GLY A 610 14.74 -25.02 -7.94
N LEU A 611 13.66 -25.27 -7.18
CA LEU A 611 13.38 -24.57 -5.93
C LEU A 611 14.34 -24.97 -4.79
N VAL A 612 14.71 -26.25 -4.66
CA VAL A 612 15.76 -26.69 -3.73
C VAL A 612 17.06 -25.92 -3.98
N TYR A 613 17.48 -25.83 -5.24
CA TYR A 613 18.68 -25.08 -5.60
C TYR A 613 18.60 -23.60 -5.17
N LEU A 614 17.47 -22.93 -5.44
CA LEU A 614 17.26 -21.53 -5.07
C LEU A 614 17.21 -21.30 -3.54
N HIS A 615 16.55 -22.19 -2.80
CA HIS A 615 16.31 -22.03 -1.35
C HIS A 615 17.45 -22.53 -0.47
N GLU A 616 18.16 -23.58 -0.89
CA GLU A 616 19.03 -24.38 -0.01
C GLU A 616 20.47 -24.57 -0.55
N GLU A 617 20.70 -24.46 -1.87
CA GLU A 617 22.05 -24.68 -2.46
C GLU A 617 22.77 -23.38 -2.90
N CYS A 618 22.01 -22.31 -3.17
CA CYS A 618 22.57 -20.98 -3.44
C CYS A 618 23.30 -20.40 -2.22
N THR A 619 24.40 -19.66 -2.46
CA THR A 619 25.21 -19.03 -1.39
C THR A 619 24.40 -18.08 -0.49
N THR A 620 23.39 -17.46 -1.07
CA THR A 620 22.34 -16.70 -0.40
C THR A 620 21.00 -17.27 -0.90
N PRO A 621 20.08 -17.71 -0.02
CA PRO A 621 18.77 -18.20 -0.45
C PRO A 621 18.02 -17.16 -1.29
N ILE A 622 17.38 -17.60 -2.38
CA ILE A 622 16.61 -16.75 -3.29
C ILE A 622 15.14 -17.16 -3.20
N ILE A 623 14.30 -16.26 -2.70
CA ILE A 623 12.83 -16.40 -2.74
C ILE A 623 12.36 -15.85 -4.10
N HIS A 624 11.57 -16.61 -4.85
CA HIS A 624 11.09 -16.23 -6.17
C HIS A 624 9.87 -15.30 -6.13
N CYS A 625 8.97 -15.52 -5.17
CA CYS A 625 7.74 -14.75 -4.92
C CYS A 625 6.66 -14.81 -6.03
N ASP A 626 6.82 -15.61 -7.08
CA ASP A 626 5.83 -15.72 -8.18
C ASP A 626 5.91 -17.06 -8.92
N ILE A 627 5.92 -18.16 -8.15
CA ILE A 627 5.91 -19.52 -8.70
C ILE A 627 4.50 -19.86 -9.19
N LYS A 628 4.36 -20.12 -10.49
CA LYS A 628 3.10 -20.43 -11.19
C LYS A 628 3.39 -21.08 -12.56
N PRO A 629 2.45 -21.82 -13.18
CA PRO A 629 2.66 -22.49 -14.47
C PRO A 629 3.09 -21.56 -15.62
N GLN A 630 2.74 -20.27 -15.57
CA GLN A 630 3.13 -19.31 -16.60
C GLN A 630 4.64 -18.97 -16.54
N ASN A 631 5.24 -19.07 -15.35
CA ASN A 631 6.66 -18.74 -15.09
C ASN A 631 7.57 -19.97 -15.14
N ILE A 632 7.04 -21.16 -15.35
CA ILE A 632 7.83 -22.35 -15.68
C ILE A 632 7.86 -22.49 -17.20
N LEU A 633 9.04 -22.43 -17.81
CA LEU A 633 9.23 -22.67 -19.24
C LEU A 633 9.71 -24.09 -19.50
N ILE A 634 9.41 -24.62 -20.68
CA ILE A 634 9.75 -25.98 -21.10
C ILE A 634 10.80 -25.89 -22.22
N ASP A 635 11.94 -26.55 -22.03
CA ASP A 635 12.98 -26.62 -23.06
C ASP A 635 12.72 -27.73 -24.10
N GLU A 636 13.60 -27.85 -25.10
CA GLU A 636 13.48 -28.80 -26.20
C GLU A 636 13.50 -30.29 -25.77
N LEU A 637 13.99 -30.58 -24.56
CA LEU A 637 14.03 -31.92 -23.96
C LEU A 637 12.86 -32.16 -22.98
N PHE A 638 11.86 -31.27 -22.97
CA PHE A 638 10.75 -31.24 -22.02
C PHE A 638 11.19 -31.09 -20.54
N ILE A 639 12.37 -30.49 -20.30
CA ILE A 639 12.85 -30.19 -18.95
C ILE A 639 12.23 -28.85 -18.51
N PRO A 640 11.60 -28.79 -17.32
CA PRO A 640 11.03 -27.55 -16.80
C PRO A 640 12.13 -26.64 -16.25
N ARG A 641 12.01 -25.34 -16.52
CA ARG A 641 12.95 -24.31 -16.08
C ARG A 641 12.19 -23.11 -15.51
N ILE A 642 12.50 -22.78 -14.26
CA ILE A 642 11.92 -21.64 -13.54
C ILE A 642 12.43 -20.32 -14.16
N SER A 643 11.54 -19.35 -14.38
CA SER A 643 11.79 -18.09 -15.08
C SER A 643 11.06 -16.91 -14.42
N ASP A 644 11.37 -15.69 -14.86
CA ASP A 644 10.79 -14.42 -14.40
C ASP A 644 11.12 -14.05 -12.94
N PHE A 645 12.38 -13.68 -12.71
CA PHE A 645 12.91 -13.31 -11.39
C PHE A 645 12.71 -11.82 -11.06
N GLY A 646 11.82 -11.11 -11.77
CA GLY A 646 11.56 -9.68 -11.55
C GLY A 646 11.06 -9.35 -10.13
N LEU A 647 10.40 -10.30 -9.46
CA LEU A 647 9.93 -10.16 -8.08
C LEU A 647 10.85 -10.82 -7.03
N ALA A 648 11.95 -11.44 -7.45
CA ALA A 648 12.79 -12.27 -6.60
C ALA A 648 13.55 -11.49 -5.52
N LYS A 649 13.91 -12.19 -4.46
CA LYS A 649 14.59 -11.66 -3.27
C LYS A 649 15.67 -12.61 -2.77
N SER A 650 16.93 -12.18 -2.87
CA SER A 650 18.04 -12.78 -2.13
C SER A 650 17.93 -12.42 -0.65
N LEU A 651 18.10 -13.39 0.23
CA LEU A 651 18.29 -13.18 1.67
C LEU A 651 19.78 -12.97 1.98
N GLU A 652 20.11 -12.08 2.91
CA GLU A 652 21.49 -11.93 3.38
C GLU A 652 21.98 -13.19 4.11
N LEU A 653 23.30 -13.38 4.20
CA LEU A 653 23.95 -14.61 4.71
C LEU A 653 23.56 -15.04 6.15
N ASN A 654 22.90 -14.16 6.92
CA ASN A 654 22.39 -14.46 8.27
C ASN A 654 20.86 -14.26 8.40
N GLN A 655 20.15 -14.04 7.30
CA GLN A 655 18.75 -13.65 7.27
C GLN A 655 17.87 -14.84 6.84
N THR A 656 16.94 -15.26 7.70
CA THR A 656 15.97 -16.33 7.37
C THR A 656 14.59 -15.80 6.98
N ARG A 657 14.35 -14.50 7.17
CA ARG A 657 13.07 -13.83 6.89
C ARG A 657 13.28 -12.40 6.38
N THR A 658 12.45 -11.94 5.45
CA THR A 658 12.54 -10.58 4.87
C THR A 658 11.20 -9.85 4.91
N HIS A 659 11.25 -8.52 4.98
CA HIS A 659 10.07 -7.66 4.95
C HIS A 659 9.92 -7.07 3.54
N THR A 660 8.83 -7.42 2.87
CA THR A 660 8.50 -6.96 1.51
C THR A 660 6.99 -6.79 1.40
N GLY A 661 6.53 -5.77 0.66
CA GLY A 661 5.11 -5.62 0.32
C GLY A 661 4.61 -6.79 -0.56
N ILE A 662 3.30 -7.04 -0.55
CA ILE A 662 2.67 -8.20 -1.19
C ILE A 662 3.01 -8.27 -2.67
N ARG A 663 3.47 -9.44 -3.11
CA ARG A 663 3.94 -9.76 -4.46
C ARG A 663 3.54 -11.18 -4.84
N GLY A 664 3.45 -11.43 -6.15
CA GLY A 664 3.01 -12.71 -6.72
C GLY A 664 1.62 -12.66 -7.34
N THR A 665 1.17 -13.81 -7.86
CA THR A 665 -0.07 -13.92 -8.64
C THR A 665 -1.24 -14.49 -7.83
N ARG A 666 -2.42 -13.85 -7.91
CA ARG A 666 -3.66 -14.31 -7.25
C ARG A 666 -3.91 -15.80 -7.52
N GLY A 667 -4.20 -16.56 -6.47
CA GLY A 667 -4.30 -18.03 -6.49
C GLY A 667 -3.05 -18.73 -5.94
N TYR A 668 -1.86 -18.14 -6.08
CA TYR A 668 -0.58 -18.74 -5.65
C TYR A 668 0.07 -18.00 -4.45
N ILE A 669 -0.50 -16.86 -4.02
CA ILE A 669 -0.02 -16.06 -2.88
C ILE A 669 -0.35 -16.78 -1.56
N ALA A 670 0.66 -17.03 -0.74
CA ALA A 670 0.53 -17.68 0.56
C ALA A 670 -0.19 -16.79 1.61
N PRO A 671 -1.00 -17.37 2.54
CA PRO A 671 -1.81 -16.62 3.50
C PRO A 671 -1.03 -15.62 4.39
N GLU A 672 0.23 -15.90 4.72
CA GLU A 672 1.03 -15.03 5.58
C GLU A 672 1.37 -13.67 4.96
N TRP A 673 1.31 -13.53 3.63
CA TRP A 673 1.43 -12.24 2.94
C TRP A 673 0.36 -11.25 3.40
N PHE A 674 -0.84 -11.72 3.76
CA PHE A 674 -1.95 -10.90 4.24
C PHE A 674 -1.91 -10.65 5.76
N ARG A 675 -1.00 -11.32 6.49
CA ARG A 675 -0.88 -11.27 7.97
C ARG A 675 0.24 -10.35 8.45
N ASN A 676 0.87 -9.59 7.55
CA ASN A 676 1.94 -8.60 7.80
C ASN A 676 3.16 -9.16 8.59
N VAL A 677 3.39 -10.46 8.50
CA VAL A 677 4.53 -11.17 9.11
C VAL A 677 5.71 -11.28 8.14
N PRO A 678 6.96 -11.45 8.64
CA PRO A 678 8.14 -11.56 7.78
C PRO A 678 8.06 -12.78 6.84
N VAL A 679 8.28 -12.54 5.55
CA VAL A 679 8.22 -13.55 4.48
C VAL A 679 9.48 -14.42 4.48
N THR A 680 9.32 -15.69 4.15
CA THR A 680 10.40 -16.70 4.09
C THR A 680 10.25 -17.53 2.80
N VAL A 681 11.22 -18.40 2.52
CA VAL A 681 11.13 -19.39 1.41
C VAL A 681 9.84 -20.23 1.40
N LYS A 682 9.12 -20.30 2.54
CA LYS A 682 7.83 -21.00 2.67
C LYS A 682 6.69 -20.41 1.82
N VAL A 683 6.82 -19.19 1.30
CA VAL A 683 5.82 -18.64 0.35
C VAL A 683 5.91 -19.35 -1.00
N ASP A 684 7.13 -19.61 -1.49
CA ASP A 684 7.33 -20.38 -2.73
C ASP A 684 6.91 -21.84 -2.55
N VAL A 685 7.06 -22.42 -1.34
CA VAL A 685 6.56 -23.76 -1.00
C VAL A 685 5.03 -23.82 -1.16
N TYR A 686 4.31 -22.81 -0.68
CA TYR A 686 2.85 -22.71 -0.85
C TYR A 686 2.47 -22.59 -2.32
N SER A 687 3.11 -21.67 -3.06
CA SER A 687 2.88 -21.50 -4.50
C SER A 687 3.18 -22.78 -5.30
N PHE A 688 4.23 -23.52 -4.92
CA PHE A 688 4.53 -24.85 -5.47
C PHE A 688 3.44 -25.87 -5.12
N GLY A 689 2.91 -25.86 -3.90
CA GLY A 689 1.79 -26.74 -3.48
C GLY A 689 0.54 -26.55 -4.33
N VAL A 690 0.13 -25.30 -4.58
CA VAL A 690 -1.00 -24.99 -5.48
C VAL A 690 -0.70 -25.47 -6.90
N MET A 691 0.47 -25.14 -7.45
CA MET A 691 0.87 -25.56 -8.79
C MET A 691 1.01 -27.10 -8.91
N LEU A 692 1.39 -27.80 -7.85
CA LEU A 692 1.46 -29.26 -7.82
C LEU A 692 0.06 -29.89 -7.95
N LEU A 693 -0.97 -29.31 -7.33
CA LEU A 693 -2.36 -29.74 -7.57
C LEU A 693 -2.79 -29.49 -9.02
N GLU A 694 -2.41 -28.35 -9.61
CA GLU A 694 -2.68 -28.07 -11.03
C GLU A 694 -1.96 -29.05 -11.97
N ILE A 695 -0.74 -29.47 -11.63
CA ILE A 695 0.02 -30.49 -12.36
C ILE A 695 -0.67 -31.86 -12.24
N ILE A 696 -1.12 -32.25 -11.05
CA ILE A 696 -1.82 -33.52 -10.82
C ILE A 696 -3.12 -33.55 -11.64
N CYS A 697 -3.95 -32.51 -11.50
CA CYS A 697 -5.32 -32.49 -12.03
C CYS A 697 -5.44 -31.98 -13.47
N CYS A 698 -4.38 -31.39 -14.06
CA CYS A 698 -4.45 -30.63 -15.31
C CYS A 698 -5.60 -29.60 -15.35
N ARG A 699 -5.95 -29.03 -14.19
CA ARG A 699 -7.05 -28.09 -13.94
C ARG A 699 -6.49 -26.82 -13.31
N LYS A 700 -6.94 -25.64 -13.76
CA LYS A 700 -6.56 -24.35 -13.19
C LYS A 700 -7.14 -24.19 -11.78
N SER A 701 -6.34 -23.67 -10.85
CA SER A 701 -6.76 -23.40 -9.46
C SER A 701 -7.69 -22.20 -9.33
N VAL A 702 -7.61 -21.24 -10.26
CA VAL A 702 -8.52 -20.09 -10.37
C VAL A 702 -8.87 -19.92 -11.85
N ALA A 703 -10.13 -20.09 -12.20
CA ALA A 703 -10.61 -19.73 -13.54
C ALA A 703 -10.82 -18.22 -13.61
N GLN A 704 -10.06 -17.55 -14.49
CA GLN A 704 -10.54 -16.31 -15.10
C GLN A 704 -11.49 -16.69 -16.23
N GLU A 705 -12.56 -15.91 -16.36
CA GLU A 705 -13.71 -16.09 -17.26
C GLU A 705 -14.81 -17.01 -16.71
N PHE A 706 -16.03 -16.46 -16.69
CA PHE A 706 -17.25 -17.04 -16.15
C PHE A 706 -17.78 -18.13 -17.09
N GLU A 707 -18.21 -19.28 -16.56
CA GLU A 707 -19.34 -20.04 -17.13
C GLU A 707 -19.90 -21.15 -16.21
N ASP A 708 -19.16 -21.65 -15.20
CA ASP A 708 -19.69 -22.60 -14.18
C ASP A 708 -19.45 -22.09 -12.75
N GLU A 709 -20.52 -21.75 -12.02
CA GLU A 709 -20.46 -21.33 -10.60
C GLU A 709 -20.26 -22.52 -9.61
N GLU A 710 -20.23 -23.76 -10.11
CA GLU A 710 -20.22 -24.98 -9.29
C GLU A 710 -18.80 -25.51 -8.93
N ARG A 711 -17.73 -24.82 -9.34
CA ARG A 711 -16.36 -25.33 -9.22
C ARG A 711 -15.66 -24.85 -7.95
N ALA A 712 -15.67 -25.68 -6.91
CA ALA A 712 -14.91 -25.50 -5.68
C ALA A 712 -13.41 -25.19 -5.92
N ILE A 713 -12.80 -24.46 -4.99
CA ILE A 713 -11.37 -24.09 -5.00
C ILE A 713 -10.54 -25.37 -5.06
N LEU A 714 -9.53 -25.42 -5.94
CA LEU A 714 -8.78 -26.65 -6.23
C LEU A 714 -8.05 -27.23 -5.01
N THR A 715 -7.56 -26.39 -4.09
CA THR A 715 -6.95 -26.82 -2.82
C THR A 715 -7.93 -27.57 -1.94
N ASP A 716 -9.13 -27.02 -1.81
CA ASP A 716 -10.15 -27.47 -0.87
C ASP A 716 -10.80 -28.75 -1.41
N TRP A 717 -11.11 -28.75 -2.72
CA TRP A 717 -11.59 -29.93 -3.44
C TRP A 717 -10.58 -31.09 -3.40
N ALA A 718 -9.27 -30.81 -3.55
CA ALA A 718 -8.25 -31.84 -3.41
C ALA A 718 -8.14 -32.41 -1.98
N TYR A 719 -8.38 -31.58 -0.96
CA TYR A 719 -8.43 -32.02 0.43
C TYR A 719 -9.66 -32.89 0.71
N ASP A 720 -10.84 -32.48 0.24
CA ASP A 720 -12.08 -33.27 0.34
C ASP A 720 -11.95 -34.63 -0.36
N CYS A 721 -11.44 -34.66 -1.59
CA CYS A 721 -11.19 -35.91 -2.33
C CYS A 721 -10.16 -36.81 -1.64
N PHE A 722 -9.14 -36.24 -0.99
CA PHE A 722 -8.20 -37.01 -0.16
C PHE A 722 -8.89 -37.61 1.07
N ARG A 723 -9.69 -36.83 1.80
CA ARG A 723 -10.42 -37.25 3.01
C ARG A 723 -11.46 -38.34 2.70
N GLU A 724 -12.12 -38.26 1.55
CA GLU A 724 -13.15 -39.18 1.09
C GLU A 724 -12.59 -40.40 0.34
N GLY A 725 -11.30 -40.39 0.00
CA GLY A 725 -10.63 -41.48 -0.72
C GLY A 725 -10.92 -41.52 -2.23
N THR A 726 -11.47 -40.45 -2.79
CA THR A 726 -11.94 -40.32 -4.18
C THR A 726 -10.89 -39.71 -5.11
N LEU A 727 -9.62 -40.16 -4.98
CA LEU A 727 -8.47 -39.64 -5.71
C LEU A 727 -8.56 -39.82 -7.25
N ASP A 728 -9.37 -40.77 -7.72
CA ASP A 728 -9.70 -40.99 -9.13
C ASP A 728 -10.34 -39.76 -9.78
N THR A 729 -11.14 -39.00 -9.02
CA THR A 729 -11.82 -37.79 -9.49
C THR A 729 -10.83 -36.66 -9.78
N LEU A 730 -9.73 -36.58 -9.02
CA LEU A 730 -8.70 -35.56 -9.20
C LEU A 730 -7.93 -35.70 -10.52
N VAL A 731 -7.84 -36.93 -11.05
CA VAL A 731 -7.12 -37.23 -12.30
C VAL A 731 -8.05 -37.57 -13.47
N GLU A 732 -9.36 -37.32 -13.33
CA GLU A 732 -10.40 -37.63 -14.34
C GLU A 732 -10.32 -39.09 -14.86
N ASN A 733 -9.95 -40.05 -14.00
CA ASN A 733 -9.68 -41.46 -14.36
C ASN A 733 -8.52 -41.68 -15.37
N ASP A 734 -7.44 -40.89 -15.28
CA ASP A 734 -6.18 -41.18 -15.99
C ASP A 734 -5.62 -42.55 -15.57
N ASP A 735 -5.74 -43.56 -16.45
CA ASP A 735 -5.31 -44.94 -16.21
C ASP A 735 -3.84 -45.03 -15.77
N ALA A 736 -2.95 -44.16 -16.26
CA ALA A 736 -1.53 -44.20 -15.91
C ALA A 736 -1.31 -43.70 -14.47
N ALA A 737 -2.04 -42.66 -14.06
CA ALA A 737 -2.03 -42.17 -12.68
C ALA A 737 -2.68 -43.17 -11.71
N MET A 738 -3.77 -43.81 -12.11
CA MET A 738 -4.48 -44.81 -11.29
C MET A 738 -3.68 -46.11 -11.10
N ASN A 739 -2.91 -46.53 -12.11
CA ASN A 739 -1.96 -47.64 -11.95
C ASN A 739 -0.78 -47.30 -11.00
N ASP A 740 -0.52 -46.01 -10.74
CA ASP A 740 0.49 -45.51 -9.79
C ASP A 740 -0.17 -44.75 -8.62
N ILE A 741 -1.33 -45.24 -8.14
CA ILE A 741 -2.13 -44.62 -7.08
C ILE A 741 -1.34 -44.29 -5.80
N LYS A 742 -0.29 -45.06 -5.49
CA LYS A 742 0.60 -44.80 -4.33
C LYS A 742 1.44 -43.53 -4.51
N THR A 743 1.85 -43.21 -5.73
CA THR A 743 2.55 -41.95 -6.02
C THR A 743 1.56 -40.81 -6.11
N LEU A 744 0.40 -41.01 -6.75
CA LEU A 744 -0.68 -40.03 -6.78
C LEU A 744 -1.10 -39.59 -5.36
N GLN A 745 -1.42 -40.54 -4.48
CA GLN A 745 -1.78 -40.27 -3.08
C GLN A 745 -0.67 -39.53 -2.34
N ARG A 746 0.59 -39.98 -2.47
CA ARG A 746 1.76 -39.33 -1.86
C ARG A 746 1.94 -37.89 -2.35
N TRP A 747 1.67 -37.63 -3.62
CA TRP A 747 1.77 -36.32 -4.25
C TRP A 747 0.65 -35.37 -3.78
N VAL A 748 -0.59 -35.84 -3.71
CA VAL A 748 -1.72 -35.10 -3.14
C VAL A 748 -1.46 -34.73 -1.67
N MET A 749 -1.03 -35.70 -0.84
CA MET A 749 -0.65 -35.42 0.55
C MET A 749 0.50 -34.41 0.66
N THR A 750 1.52 -34.51 -0.20
CA THR A 750 2.64 -33.56 -0.24
C THR A 750 2.16 -32.15 -0.61
N ALA A 751 1.24 -32.03 -1.57
CA ALA A 751 0.64 -30.75 -1.95
C ALA A 751 -0.16 -30.13 -0.80
N ILE A 752 -0.98 -30.92 -0.10
CA ILE A 752 -1.74 -30.51 1.09
C ILE A 752 -0.81 -29.98 2.20
N TRP A 753 0.32 -30.64 2.45
CA TRP A 753 1.34 -30.14 3.39
C TRP A 753 2.02 -28.85 2.91
N CYS A 754 2.15 -28.64 1.60
CA CYS A 754 2.71 -27.41 1.05
C CYS A 754 1.75 -26.22 1.17
N VAL A 755 0.43 -26.42 1.06
CA VAL A 755 -0.59 -25.35 1.11
C VAL A 755 -1.13 -25.03 2.50
N GLN A 756 -0.51 -25.54 3.57
CA GLN A 756 -0.92 -25.26 4.96
C GLN A 756 -0.93 -23.75 5.26
N GLU A 757 -1.91 -23.26 6.04
CA GLU A 757 -1.99 -21.84 6.40
C GLU A 757 -0.78 -21.35 7.19
N ASP A 758 -0.33 -22.14 8.17
CA ASP A 758 0.84 -21.83 8.98
C ASP A 758 2.13 -22.19 8.21
N PRO A 759 3.00 -21.21 7.85
CA PRO A 759 4.25 -21.48 7.15
C PRO A 759 5.23 -22.33 7.97
N LEU A 760 5.05 -22.51 9.28
CA LEU A 760 5.86 -23.42 10.07
C LEU A 760 5.54 -24.90 9.78
N GLN A 761 4.27 -25.23 9.48
CA GLN A 761 3.84 -26.60 9.15
C GLN A 761 4.31 -27.05 7.75
N ARG A 762 4.51 -26.10 6.83
CA ARG A 762 4.96 -26.41 5.47
C ARG A 762 6.36 -27.04 5.50
N PRO A 763 6.62 -28.15 4.79
CA PRO A 763 7.98 -28.72 4.67
C PRO A 763 8.97 -27.78 3.98
N ALA A 764 10.27 -28.02 4.14
CA ALA A 764 11.32 -27.40 3.30
C ALA A 764 11.33 -28.06 1.91
N MET A 765 11.81 -27.37 0.87
CA MET A 765 11.74 -27.89 -0.50
C MET A 765 12.56 -29.18 -0.71
N SER A 766 13.67 -29.38 0.01
CA SER A 766 14.41 -30.65 -0.01
C SER A 766 13.61 -31.80 0.62
N THR A 767 12.78 -31.49 1.62
CA THR A 767 11.84 -32.46 2.21
C THR A 767 10.70 -32.76 1.23
N VAL A 768 10.12 -31.73 0.59
CA VAL A 768 9.12 -31.88 -0.48
C VAL A 768 9.64 -32.77 -1.61
N LEU A 769 10.84 -32.51 -2.13
CA LEU A 769 11.44 -33.31 -3.19
C LEU A 769 11.58 -34.78 -2.76
N ARG A 770 12.08 -35.04 -1.54
CA ARG A 770 12.22 -36.41 -1.01
C ARG A 770 10.88 -37.10 -0.76
N MET A 771 9.83 -36.36 -0.40
CA MET A 771 8.45 -36.85 -0.29
C MET A 771 7.91 -37.25 -1.67
N LEU A 772 8.05 -36.39 -2.69
CA LEU A 772 7.62 -36.69 -4.06
C LEU A 772 8.36 -37.90 -4.65
N GLU A 773 9.67 -38.00 -4.43
CA GLU A 773 10.52 -39.13 -4.83
C GLU A 773 10.28 -40.41 -4.00
N GLY A 774 9.58 -40.33 -2.87
CA GLY A 774 9.26 -41.49 -2.02
C GLY A 774 10.38 -41.93 -1.08
N TYR A 775 11.42 -41.11 -0.89
CA TYR A 775 12.51 -41.33 0.08
C TYR A 775 12.16 -40.92 1.52
N VAL A 776 11.03 -40.24 1.72
CA VAL A 776 10.48 -39.83 3.01
C VAL A 776 8.99 -40.15 3.01
N GLU A 777 8.52 -40.78 4.09
CA GLU A 777 7.09 -41.02 4.31
C GLU A 777 6.36 -39.69 4.56
N VAL A 778 5.22 -39.51 3.91
CA VAL A 778 4.40 -38.31 4.08
C VAL A 778 3.39 -38.59 5.19
N PRO A 779 3.41 -37.86 6.32
CA PRO A 779 2.39 -38.00 7.36
C PRO A 779 1.00 -37.74 6.75
N SER A 780 -0.04 -38.37 7.28
CA SER A 780 -1.41 -37.96 6.91
C SER A 780 -1.60 -36.49 7.29
N PRO A 781 -2.06 -35.64 6.36
CA PRO A 781 -2.65 -34.36 6.73
C PRO A 781 -3.74 -34.58 7.78
N ILE A 782 -3.88 -33.61 8.69
CA ILE A 782 -4.85 -33.56 9.79
C ILE A 782 -6.02 -32.67 9.37
#